data_AF-A0A182E0V7-F1
#
_entry.id   AF-A0A182E0V7-F1
#
_cell.length_a   1.000
_cell.length_b   1.000
_cell.length_c   1.000
_cell.angle_alpha   90.00
_cell.angle_beta   90.00
_cell.angle_gamma   90.00
#
_symmetry.space_group_name_H-M   'P 1'
#
loop_
_entity.id
_entity.type
_entity.pdbx_description
1 polymer ?
#
loop_
_entity_poly.entity_id
_entity_poly.type
_entity_poly.pdbx_seq_one_letter_code
_entity_poly.pdbx_strand_id
1 'polypeptide(L)'
;MSSTLMNVSASVSGAATPRSKIDALSRDDLIRFVKKQIEKLKTTKCENEKLKIELAEMRKDFTKFEEKLHVEQEKNNEKEEEIRQLNEKCSNLKMECSELMLQLGKLKTELELQEVDGNAELNKHSSKSNDSDRIAVCNIQLQNELASVKDLLQKQTEKCDEQTMEKEKLTYTVAELRSLLDDAYMQLESYKEKKSVENVITLEMADFEKTVDRLQKELKAGNLEKFSLRSDLEAAMMEINNIREEKTLLSDNITKLNAALKTLKEEMEGRKAELALHEKERKDLMEELQKQVSVQNSEREQLLTVIAVNEKKIEDLEALNASLNRQLISLCSQRESLQRQLDDLSKEHSTFKMRALYVLEQKKNDGDDYAKGEIEILEETIRQQKKTIDSLTNSHHMLQGELDSSSGHVRTLSTEISNLQRQLNIAIESHKRELSEQRREFELRLVSETNLNNKLLAQIDANSVSHNQEKENLLTTARQEREGLEEEIECLKRALDEEVKRRTEMEKIQKAMTAENVAIQLQKSSTDILPFSFSLNRASRENAVAADKSAKNDDNEEKCEEKSLEEVIYGESEELIITDIWNQPDNSITQQDVIRMITRQLEHARELLNESEATNARLIEQTKLLKDEIRRMERDRERENHLANTEYLKDVIMKFIAPEKVADERGHLIPVLTTMLKLSNDEVNLLSQVAEADIITNKTTASTWRDYIWSALP
;
A
#
# COMPACT_ATOMS: atom_id res chain seq x y z
N MET A 1 31.85 33.32 10.08
CA MET A 1 31.17 34.62 9.85
C MET A 1 31.09 34.84 8.35
N SER A 2 29.97 35.30 7.82
CA SER A 2 29.84 36.03 6.54
C SER A 2 28.41 36.56 6.45
N SER A 3 28.26 37.86 6.19
CA SER A 3 26.96 38.54 6.20
C SER A 3 26.57 39.00 4.81
N THR A 4 25.71 38.24 4.13
CA THR A 4 25.16 38.63 2.83
C THR A 4 24.03 39.65 3.03
N LEU A 5 24.34 40.93 2.78
CA LEU A 5 23.34 41.99 2.73
C LEU A 5 22.49 41.84 1.45
N MET A 6 21.21 41.50 1.60
CA MET A 6 20.25 41.63 0.50
C MET A 6 19.77 43.08 0.42
N ASN A 7 20.19 43.80 -0.63
CA ASN A 7 19.55 45.04 -1.04
C ASN A 7 18.16 44.72 -1.60
N VAL A 8 17.12 45.37 -1.07
CA VAL A 8 15.75 45.25 -1.57
C VAL A 8 15.52 46.31 -2.65
N SER A 9 15.70 45.91 -3.90
CA SER A 9 15.30 46.71 -5.07
C SER A 9 13.78 46.62 -5.27
N ALA A 10 13.05 47.68 -4.94
CA ALA A 10 11.61 47.73 -5.17
C ALA A 10 11.28 48.07 -6.63
N SER A 11 10.47 47.25 -7.29
CA SER A 11 9.81 47.54 -8.56
C SER A 11 8.32 47.22 -8.46
N VAL A 12 7.48 48.08 -9.04
CA VAL A 12 6.03 48.03 -8.88
C VAL A 12 5.37 47.39 -10.10
N SER A 13 4.57 46.35 -9.88
CA SER A 13 3.41 46.05 -10.72
C SER A 13 2.34 45.34 -9.88
N GLY A 14 1.07 45.52 -10.24
CA GLY A 14 -0.07 45.22 -9.36
C GLY A 14 -0.67 43.83 -9.56
N ALA A 15 -0.63 43.01 -8.51
CA ALA A 15 -1.62 41.97 -8.23
C ALA A 15 -1.97 42.02 -6.74
N ALA A 16 -3.26 41.98 -6.40
CA ALA A 16 -3.74 42.11 -5.03
C ALA A 16 -3.69 40.77 -4.27
N THR A 17 -2.47 40.28 -4.00
CA THR A 17 -2.26 39.17 -3.08
C THR A 17 -2.85 39.52 -1.70
N PRO A 18 -3.58 38.62 -1.02
CA PRO A 18 -4.00 38.88 0.36
C PRO A 18 -2.76 39.06 1.23
N ARG A 19 -2.57 40.28 1.77
CA ARG A 19 -1.45 40.58 2.68
C ARG A 19 -1.45 39.59 3.83
N SER A 20 -0.27 39.02 4.10
CA SER A 20 -0.09 38.10 5.21
C SER A 20 -0.41 38.82 6.53
N LYS A 21 -0.92 38.09 7.53
CA LYS A 21 -1.07 38.61 8.90
C LYS A 21 0.28 39.09 9.47
N ILE A 22 1.40 38.64 8.90
CA ILE A 22 2.76 39.06 9.21
C ILE A 22 3.08 40.48 8.67
N ASP A 23 2.56 40.83 7.49
CA ASP A 23 2.81 42.11 6.81
C ASP A 23 2.11 43.30 7.49
N ALA A 24 1.18 43.01 8.41
CA ALA A 24 0.43 43.99 9.20
C ALA A 24 1.03 44.25 10.59
N LEU A 25 2.08 43.52 11.00
CA LEU A 25 2.71 43.68 12.31
C LEU A 25 3.64 44.90 12.34
N SER A 26 3.73 45.55 13.51
CA SER A 26 4.77 46.56 13.72
C SER A 26 6.16 45.92 13.68
N ARG A 27 7.20 46.72 13.42
CA ARG A 27 8.60 46.24 13.43
C ARG A 27 8.97 45.54 14.74
N ASP A 28 8.48 46.06 15.87
CA ASP A 28 8.78 45.50 17.19
C ASP A 28 7.97 44.22 17.48
N ASP A 29 6.76 44.11 16.95
CA ASP A 29 5.95 42.89 17.04
C ASP A 29 6.48 41.78 16.14
N LEU A 30 6.97 42.12 14.95
CA LEU A 30 7.69 41.19 14.09
C LEU A 30 8.98 40.70 14.77
N ILE A 31 9.72 41.57 15.45
CA ILE A 31 10.90 41.18 16.26
C ILE A 31 10.50 40.30 17.45
N ARG A 32 9.39 40.59 18.15
CA ARG A 32 8.85 39.74 19.22
C ARG A 32 8.43 38.36 18.69
N PHE A 33 7.73 38.31 17.56
CA PHE A 33 7.30 37.08 16.91
C PHE A 33 8.50 36.22 16.48
N VAL A 34 9.46 36.80 15.75
CA VAL A 34 10.68 36.09 15.32
C VAL A 34 11.49 35.58 16.51
N LYS A 35 11.61 36.35 17.60
CA LYS A 35 12.23 35.87 18.85
C LYS A 35 11.48 34.67 19.44
N LYS A 36 10.15 34.72 19.55
CA LYS A 36 9.32 33.62 20.07
C LYS A 36 9.43 32.36 19.19
N GLN A 37 9.53 32.50 17.87
CA GLN A 37 9.74 31.37 16.96
C GLN A 37 11.16 30.79 17.06
N ILE A 38 12.20 31.63 17.21
CA ILE A 38 13.57 31.17 17.50
C ILE A 38 13.64 30.44 18.85
N GLU A 39 12.83 30.85 19.83
CA GLU A 39 12.73 30.20 21.13
C GLU A 39 12.01 28.85 21.06
N LYS A 40 10.83 28.76 20.40
CA LYS A 40 10.17 27.47 20.09
C LYS A 40 11.11 26.53 19.30
N LEU A 41 11.89 27.04 18.35
CA LEU A 41 12.85 26.23 17.57
C LEU A 41 14.04 25.74 18.42
N LYS A 42 14.44 26.49 19.46
CA LYS A 42 15.47 26.04 20.42
C LYS A 42 14.95 24.94 21.35
N THR A 43 13.72 25.06 21.86
CA THR A 43 13.15 24.03 22.75
C THR A 43 12.94 22.72 22.00
N THR A 44 12.31 22.76 20.81
CA THR A 44 12.14 21.56 19.97
C THR A 44 13.47 20.93 19.54
N LYS A 45 14.52 21.72 19.32
CA LYS A 45 15.86 21.18 19.07
C LYS A 45 16.47 20.48 20.30
N CYS A 46 16.28 21.02 21.50
CA CYS A 46 16.70 20.36 22.74
C CYS A 46 15.91 19.07 23.01
N GLU A 47 14.60 19.07 22.72
CA GLU A 47 13.74 17.88 22.81
C GLU A 47 14.18 16.80 21.80
N ASN A 48 14.48 17.17 20.56
CA ASN A 48 14.99 16.23 19.55
C ASN A 48 16.33 15.59 19.96
N GLU A 49 17.27 16.33 20.54
CA GLU A 49 18.53 15.73 21.02
C GLU A 49 18.33 14.86 22.28
N LYS A 50 17.33 15.13 23.13
CA LYS A 50 16.92 14.20 24.21
C LYS A 50 16.37 12.88 23.67
N LEU A 51 15.35 12.96 22.80
CA LEU A 51 14.72 11.79 22.18
C LEU A 51 15.74 10.94 21.41
N LYS A 52 16.75 11.58 20.81
CA LYS A 52 17.85 10.91 20.10
C LYS A 52 18.85 10.20 21.02
N ILE A 53 19.04 10.67 22.26
CA ILE A 53 19.80 9.96 23.30
C ILE A 53 18.98 8.76 23.80
N GLU A 54 17.69 8.98 24.09
CA GLU A 54 16.75 7.96 24.56
C GLU A 54 16.58 6.81 23.55
N LEU A 55 16.43 7.13 22.25
CA LEU A 55 16.44 6.15 21.16
C LEU A 55 17.77 5.40 21.04
N ALA A 56 18.90 5.98 21.42
CA ALA A 56 20.19 5.29 21.42
C ALA A 56 20.33 4.34 22.62
N GLU A 57 19.77 4.71 23.78
CA GLU A 57 19.71 3.87 24.97
C GLU A 57 18.73 2.69 24.78
N MET A 58 17.53 2.95 24.27
CA MET A 58 16.55 1.91 23.91
C MET A 58 17.09 0.92 22.88
N ARG A 59 17.85 1.38 21.87
CA ARG A 59 18.54 0.49 20.91
C ARG A 59 19.59 -0.39 21.58
N LYS A 60 20.36 0.18 22.51
CA LYS A 60 21.38 -0.56 23.27
C LYS A 60 20.75 -1.62 24.17
N ASP A 61 19.62 -1.32 24.79
CA ASP A 61 18.91 -2.27 25.65
C ASP A 61 18.19 -3.34 24.83
N PHE A 62 17.63 -3.00 23.66
CA PHE A 62 17.15 -3.97 22.68
C PHE A 62 18.23 -4.99 22.30
N THR A 63 19.45 -4.55 21.95
CA THR A 63 20.55 -5.48 21.64
C THR A 63 20.92 -6.39 22.82
N LYS A 64 20.86 -5.91 24.09
CA LYS A 64 21.05 -6.78 25.27
C LYS A 64 19.92 -7.79 25.45
N PHE A 65 18.70 -7.48 25.01
CA PHE A 65 17.58 -8.41 25.04
C PHE A 65 17.69 -9.46 23.93
N GLU A 66 18.16 -9.10 22.74
CA GLU A 66 18.52 -10.05 21.67
C GLU A 66 19.63 -11.02 22.13
N GLU A 67 20.71 -10.51 22.73
CA GLU A 67 21.79 -11.33 23.32
C GLU A 67 21.25 -12.34 24.36
N LYS A 68 20.38 -11.88 25.29
CA LYS A 68 19.76 -12.77 26.29
C LYS A 68 18.83 -13.81 25.68
N LEU A 69 18.08 -13.44 24.65
CA LEU A 69 17.17 -14.34 23.95
C LEU A 69 17.94 -15.46 23.25
N HIS A 70 19.07 -15.14 22.61
CA HIS A 70 19.97 -16.13 22.00
C HIS A 70 20.49 -17.13 23.05
N VAL A 71 20.95 -16.64 24.22
CA VAL A 71 21.49 -17.50 25.28
C VAL A 71 20.43 -18.45 25.87
N GLU A 72 19.19 -18.00 26.09
CA GLU A 72 18.11 -18.91 26.51
C GLU A 72 17.60 -19.82 25.38
N GLN A 73 17.75 -19.43 24.10
CA GLN A 73 17.50 -20.33 22.97
C GLN A 73 18.54 -21.46 22.89
N GLU A 74 19.84 -21.15 22.98
CA GLU A 74 20.91 -22.15 23.05
C GLU A 74 20.69 -23.13 24.21
N LYS A 75 20.43 -22.59 25.41
CA LYS A 75 20.13 -23.35 26.64
C LYS A 75 18.82 -24.15 26.59
N ASN A 76 17.88 -23.82 25.70
CA ASN A 76 16.70 -24.65 25.44
C ASN A 76 17.01 -25.75 24.41
N ASN A 77 17.80 -25.46 23.37
CA ASN A 77 18.28 -26.47 22.42
C ASN A 77 19.09 -27.57 23.14
N GLU A 78 19.95 -27.19 24.10
CA GLU A 78 20.67 -28.14 24.97
C GLU A 78 19.72 -29.08 25.72
N LYS A 79 18.67 -28.54 26.37
CA LYS A 79 17.66 -29.34 27.08
C LYS A 79 16.84 -30.22 26.14
N GLU A 80 16.50 -29.75 24.94
CA GLU A 80 15.80 -30.57 23.94
C GLU A 80 16.67 -31.77 23.51
N GLU A 81 17.99 -31.60 23.44
CA GLU A 81 18.93 -32.70 23.19
C GLU A 81 19.00 -33.67 24.39
N GLU A 82 19.08 -33.18 25.63
CA GLU A 82 19.01 -34.02 26.84
C GLU A 82 17.70 -34.83 26.91
N ILE A 83 16.56 -34.20 26.61
CA ILE A 83 15.24 -34.84 26.55
C ILE A 83 15.20 -35.90 25.44
N ARG A 84 15.81 -35.65 24.28
CA ARG A 84 15.90 -36.63 23.18
C ARG A 84 16.71 -37.85 23.59
N GLN A 85 17.87 -37.65 24.22
CA GLN A 85 18.71 -38.74 24.74
C GLN A 85 18.03 -39.53 25.87
N LEU A 86 17.24 -38.87 26.72
CA LEU A 86 16.44 -39.55 27.76
C LEU A 86 15.32 -40.39 27.13
N ASN A 87 14.62 -39.87 26.13
CA ASN A 87 13.58 -40.63 25.41
C ASN A 87 14.16 -41.86 24.69
N GLU A 88 15.35 -41.77 24.09
CA GLU A 88 16.05 -42.90 23.49
C GLU A 88 16.40 -43.97 24.54
N LYS A 89 16.96 -43.57 25.69
CA LYS A 89 17.25 -44.49 26.82
C LYS A 89 15.97 -45.16 27.34
N CYS A 90 14.87 -44.43 27.49
CA CYS A 90 13.57 -44.97 27.89
C CYS A 90 13.00 -45.94 26.84
N SER A 91 13.19 -45.68 25.55
CA SER A 91 12.80 -46.60 24.47
C SER A 91 13.57 -47.92 24.55
N ASN A 92 14.88 -47.86 24.75
CA ASN A 92 15.75 -49.04 24.87
C ASN A 92 15.39 -49.89 26.10
N LEU A 93 15.19 -49.26 27.27
CA LEU A 93 14.72 -49.95 28.48
C LEU A 93 13.34 -50.59 28.28
N LYS A 94 12.43 -49.94 27.54
CA LYS A 94 11.10 -50.51 27.24
C LYS A 94 11.18 -51.75 26.35
N MET A 95 12.12 -51.80 25.41
CA MET A 95 12.40 -53.01 24.62
C MET A 95 12.95 -54.13 25.51
N GLU A 96 13.93 -53.82 26.37
CA GLU A 96 14.55 -54.76 27.30
C GLU A 96 13.54 -55.36 28.30
N CYS A 97 12.65 -54.54 28.88
CA CYS A 97 11.53 -55.01 29.69
C CYS A 97 10.55 -55.91 28.92
N SER A 98 10.33 -55.64 27.63
CA SER A 98 9.44 -56.45 26.77
C SER A 98 10.07 -57.82 26.48
N GLU A 99 11.38 -57.88 26.28
CA GLU A 99 12.11 -59.13 26.07
C GLU A 99 12.20 -59.97 27.35
N LEU A 100 12.44 -59.34 28.51
CA LEU A 100 12.40 -60.02 29.81
C LEU A 100 10.99 -60.59 30.11
N MET A 101 9.92 -59.89 29.75
CA MET A 101 8.55 -60.41 29.88
C MET A 101 8.32 -61.65 29.00
N LEU A 102 8.89 -61.66 27.79
CA LEU A 102 8.89 -62.80 26.86
C LEU A 102 9.71 -64.01 27.37
N GLN A 103 10.73 -63.79 28.21
CA GLN A 103 11.48 -64.86 28.87
C GLN A 103 10.71 -65.41 30.08
N LEU A 104 10.13 -64.54 30.90
CA LEU A 104 9.36 -64.91 32.09
C LEU A 104 8.09 -65.72 31.73
N GLY A 105 7.45 -65.38 30.60
CA GLY A 105 6.33 -66.16 30.06
C GLY A 105 6.70 -67.62 29.72
N LYS A 106 7.91 -67.86 29.22
CA LYS A 106 8.40 -69.21 28.88
C LYS A 106 8.67 -70.05 30.13
N LEU A 107 9.36 -69.45 31.11
CA LEU A 107 9.62 -70.09 32.41
C LEU A 107 8.32 -70.42 33.15
N LYS A 108 7.28 -69.58 33.05
CA LYS A 108 5.97 -69.89 33.62
C LYS A 108 5.35 -71.14 32.99
N THR A 109 5.43 -71.31 31.66
CA THR A 109 4.92 -72.51 30.98
C THR A 109 5.70 -73.79 31.26
N GLU A 110 6.90 -73.71 31.84
CA GLU A 110 7.66 -74.88 32.30
C GLU A 110 7.32 -75.29 33.75
N LEU A 111 6.64 -74.44 34.53
CA LEU A 111 6.30 -74.70 35.94
C LEU A 111 4.95 -75.42 36.13
N GLU A 112 4.01 -75.28 35.20
CA GLU A 112 2.63 -75.79 35.32
C GLU A 112 2.47 -77.28 34.89
N LEU A 113 3.56 -78.08 34.93
CA LEU A 113 3.60 -79.45 34.38
C LEU A 113 4.11 -80.54 35.35
N GLN A 114 4.27 -80.26 36.65
CA GLN A 114 4.78 -81.25 37.61
C GLN A 114 4.28 -81.07 39.06
N GLU A 115 3.07 -81.54 39.38
CA GLU A 115 2.69 -81.92 40.76
C GLU A 115 1.43 -82.83 40.80
N VAL A 116 1.17 -83.47 41.96
CA VAL A 116 0.14 -84.53 42.22
C VAL A 116 0.52 -85.89 41.57
N ASP A 117 0.60 -87.04 42.27
CA ASP A 117 -0.14 -87.54 43.46
C ASP A 117 0.70 -88.52 44.34
N GLY A 118 0.21 -88.86 45.55
CA GLY A 118 0.45 -90.18 46.19
C GLY A 118 0.84 -90.25 47.68
N ASN A 119 -0.05 -90.83 48.52
CA ASN A 119 0.16 -91.56 49.82
C ASN A 119 -1.18 -91.65 50.60
N ALA A 120 -1.55 -92.62 51.47
CA ALA A 120 -1.08 -93.96 51.91
C ALA A 120 -2.30 -94.66 52.63
N GLU A 121 -2.29 -95.76 53.42
CA GLU A 121 -1.26 -96.66 53.98
C GLU A 121 -1.77 -98.15 54.17
N LEU A 122 -2.00 -98.68 55.39
CA LEU A 122 -1.97 -100.15 55.68
C LEU A 122 -3.05 -100.77 56.64
N ASN A 123 -3.58 -101.93 56.22
CA ASN A 123 -3.56 -103.28 56.86
C ASN A 123 -4.13 -103.57 58.30
N LYS A 124 -4.65 -104.81 58.55
CA LYS A 124 -4.96 -105.39 59.89
C LYS A 124 -5.04 -106.94 59.92
N HIS A 125 -4.65 -107.58 61.04
CA HIS A 125 -4.65 -109.04 61.28
C HIS A 125 -5.72 -109.54 62.28
N SER A 126 -6.08 -110.84 62.27
CA SER A 126 -6.11 -111.75 63.45
C SER A 126 -6.51 -113.21 63.12
N SER A 127 -6.22 -114.16 64.03
CA SER A 127 -6.57 -115.61 63.95
C SER A 127 -6.83 -116.20 65.37
N LYS A 128 -7.62 -117.29 65.50
CA LYS A 128 -7.84 -118.08 66.76
C LYS A 128 -8.13 -119.58 66.48
N SER A 129 -8.17 -120.42 67.53
CA SER A 129 -8.24 -121.90 67.50
C SER A 129 -9.31 -122.52 68.45
N ASN A 130 -9.35 -123.86 68.56
CA ASN A 130 -10.53 -124.69 68.88
C ASN A 130 -10.52 -125.44 70.26
N ASP A 131 -11.47 -126.40 70.41
CA ASP A 131 -11.46 -127.67 71.19
C ASP A 131 -11.92 -127.66 72.68
N SER A 132 -12.44 -128.74 73.31
CA SER A 132 -13.14 -129.99 72.89
C SER A 132 -13.78 -130.70 74.13
N ASP A 133 -14.28 -131.96 74.06
CA ASP A 133 -15.42 -132.46 74.86
C ASP A 133 -15.35 -133.93 75.42
N ARG A 134 -15.97 -134.21 76.61
CA ARG A 134 -16.59 -135.50 77.13
C ARG A 134 -15.77 -136.84 77.34
N ILE A 135 -16.24 -137.92 78.03
CA ILE A 135 -17.09 -138.11 79.27
C ILE A 135 -16.92 -139.54 79.92
N ALA A 136 -17.27 -139.63 81.22
CA ALA A 136 -17.53 -140.73 82.21
C ALA A 136 -17.83 -142.22 81.85
N VAL A 137 -17.87 -143.08 82.92
CA VAL A 137 -18.69 -144.32 83.13
C VAL A 137 -18.30 -144.96 84.50
N CYS A 138 -19.15 -145.54 85.37
CA CYS A 138 -20.62 -145.48 85.59
C CYS A 138 -20.92 -145.30 87.13
N ASN A 139 -21.57 -146.13 87.99
CA ASN A 139 -22.29 -147.41 87.88
C ASN A 139 -23.35 -147.67 89.00
N ILE A 140 -24.64 -147.42 88.72
CA ILE A 140 -25.84 -148.26 88.98
C ILE A 140 -25.87 -149.17 90.24
N GLN A 141 -26.66 -148.77 91.25
CA GLN A 141 -27.37 -149.67 92.21
C GLN A 141 -28.45 -148.92 93.02
N LEU A 142 -28.29 -147.61 93.30
CA LEU A 142 -29.29 -146.72 93.92
C LEU A 142 -30.49 -146.39 92.99
N GLN A 143 -30.78 -147.26 92.03
CA GLN A 143 -31.49 -146.95 90.78
C GLN A 143 -32.93 -146.44 90.97
N ASN A 144 -33.61 -146.89 92.04
CA ASN A 144 -35.06 -146.74 92.17
C ASN A 144 -35.48 -145.57 93.08
N GLU A 145 -34.71 -145.23 94.12
CA GLU A 145 -34.94 -143.99 94.88
C GLU A 145 -34.38 -142.77 94.11
N LEU A 146 -33.27 -142.97 93.40
CA LEU A 146 -32.70 -141.95 92.51
C LEU A 146 -33.67 -141.58 91.39
N ALA A 147 -34.61 -142.45 90.98
CA ALA A 147 -35.64 -142.08 90.00
C ALA A 147 -36.55 -140.94 90.49
N SER A 148 -36.98 -140.97 91.76
CA SER A 148 -37.82 -139.93 92.36
C SER A 148 -37.06 -138.62 92.53
N VAL A 149 -35.83 -138.70 93.05
CA VAL A 149 -34.95 -137.52 93.20
C VAL A 149 -34.56 -136.94 91.85
N LYS A 150 -34.36 -137.78 90.82
CA LYS A 150 -34.05 -137.37 89.45
C LYS A 150 -35.21 -136.65 88.80
N ASP A 151 -36.46 -137.04 89.01
CA ASP A 151 -37.61 -136.34 88.43
C ASP A 151 -37.80 -134.93 89.04
N LEU A 152 -37.51 -134.77 90.34
CA LEU A 152 -37.51 -133.47 91.02
C LEU A 152 -36.29 -132.61 90.64
N LEU A 153 -35.10 -133.20 90.56
CA LEU A 153 -33.89 -132.51 90.11
C LEU A 153 -34.01 -132.11 88.64
N GLN A 154 -34.55 -132.96 87.77
CA GLN A 154 -34.74 -132.66 86.36
C GLN A 154 -35.64 -131.43 86.18
N LYS A 155 -36.74 -131.31 86.93
CA LYS A 155 -37.59 -130.10 86.91
C LYS A 155 -36.93 -128.85 87.50
N GLN A 156 -35.95 -128.99 88.40
CA GLN A 156 -35.12 -127.88 88.88
C GLN A 156 -34.06 -127.49 87.83
N THR A 157 -33.45 -128.47 87.16
CA THR A 157 -32.48 -128.26 86.06
C THR A 157 -33.16 -127.62 84.86
N GLU A 158 -34.27 -128.16 84.38
CA GLU A 158 -35.08 -127.60 83.29
C GLU A 158 -35.45 -126.13 83.57
N LYS A 159 -35.87 -125.81 84.81
CA LYS A 159 -36.17 -124.43 85.21
C LYS A 159 -34.93 -123.52 85.30
N CYS A 160 -33.78 -124.05 85.75
CA CYS A 160 -32.52 -123.32 85.72
C CYS A 160 -32.04 -123.08 84.28
N ASP A 161 -32.26 -124.04 83.37
CA ASP A 161 -31.88 -123.97 81.96
C ASP A 161 -32.79 -123.02 81.17
N GLU A 162 -34.08 -122.95 81.51
CA GLU A 162 -34.98 -121.88 81.05
C GLU A 162 -34.46 -120.50 81.49
N GLN A 163 -34.03 -120.36 82.75
CA GLN A 163 -33.50 -119.10 83.29
C GLN A 163 -32.12 -118.72 82.74
N THR A 164 -31.24 -119.67 82.43
CA THR A 164 -29.98 -119.37 81.73
C THR A 164 -30.24 -119.02 80.28
N MET A 165 -31.14 -119.70 79.56
CA MET A 165 -31.55 -119.30 78.21
C MET A 165 -32.21 -117.91 78.17
N GLU A 166 -33.05 -117.56 79.15
CA GLU A 166 -33.63 -116.22 79.27
C GLU A 166 -32.54 -115.17 79.53
N LYS A 167 -31.59 -115.47 80.43
CA LYS A 167 -30.44 -114.61 80.71
C LYS A 167 -29.51 -114.44 79.50
N GLU A 168 -29.26 -115.49 78.73
CA GLU A 168 -28.46 -115.42 77.50
C GLU A 168 -29.14 -114.55 76.44
N LYS A 169 -30.46 -114.73 76.23
CA LYS A 169 -31.26 -113.86 75.36
C LYS A 169 -31.21 -112.40 75.82
N LEU A 170 -31.32 -112.14 77.12
CA LEU A 170 -31.15 -110.79 77.68
C LEU A 170 -29.74 -110.24 77.47
N THR A 171 -28.68 -111.04 77.60
CA THR A 171 -27.32 -110.56 77.29
C THR A 171 -27.11 -110.31 75.80
N TYR A 172 -27.75 -111.09 74.92
CA TYR A 172 -27.74 -110.84 73.48
C TYR A 172 -28.42 -109.52 73.14
N THR A 173 -29.65 -109.29 73.61
CA THR A 173 -30.36 -108.02 73.36
C THR A 173 -29.65 -106.82 73.99
N VAL A 174 -28.98 -106.97 75.14
CA VAL A 174 -28.13 -105.91 75.72
C VAL A 174 -26.86 -105.65 74.90
N ALA A 175 -26.28 -106.67 74.26
CA ALA A 175 -25.14 -106.48 73.36
C ALA A 175 -25.57 -105.83 72.03
N GLU A 176 -26.72 -106.24 71.48
CA GLU A 176 -27.34 -105.68 70.28
C GLU A 176 -27.75 -104.21 70.49
N LEU A 177 -28.41 -103.89 71.61
CA LEU A 177 -28.74 -102.50 71.99
C LEU A 177 -27.50 -101.65 72.25
N ARG A 178 -26.38 -102.24 72.68
CA ARG A 178 -25.09 -101.53 72.78
C ARG A 178 -24.48 -101.26 71.40
N SER A 179 -24.49 -102.24 70.50
CA SER A 179 -24.04 -102.02 69.12
C SER A 179 -24.84 -100.91 68.46
N LEU A 180 -26.18 -100.95 68.55
CA LEU A 180 -27.06 -99.92 67.99
C LEU A 180 -26.85 -98.54 68.63
N LEU A 181 -26.46 -98.48 69.91
CA LEU A 181 -26.11 -97.24 70.60
C LEU A 181 -24.76 -96.69 70.14
N ASP A 182 -23.74 -97.55 70.00
CA ASP A 182 -22.42 -97.19 69.50
C ASP A 182 -22.48 -96.76 68.02
N ASP A 183 -23.26 -97.47 67.19
CA ASP A 183 -23.58 -97.10 65.80
C ASP A 183 -24.30 -95.74 65.72
N ALA A 184 -25.24 -95.46 66.63
CA ALA A 184 -25.92 -94.17 66.72
C ALA A 184 -24.97 -93.04 67.16
N TYR A 185 -24.02 -93.30 68.08
CA TYR A 185 -22.98 -92.34 68.45
C TYR A 185 -22.01 -92.07 67.29
N MET A 186 -21.56 -93.11 66.57
CA MET A 186 -20.71 -92.96 65.38
C MET A 186 -21.40 -92.16 64.27
N GLN A 187 -22.68 -92.42 64.02
CA GLN A 187 -23.47 -91.62 63.09
C GLN A 187 -23.58 -90.15 63.55
N LEU A 188 -23.92 -89.92 64.82
CA LEU A 188 -24.03 -88.58 65.41
C LEU A 188 -22.72 -87.78 65.27
N GLU A 189 -21.56 -88.40 65.54
CA GLU A 189 -20.27 -87.74 65.38
C GLU A 189 -19.99 -87.41 63.91
N SER A 190 -20.27 -88.33 62.98
CA SER A 190 -20.12 -88.05 61.54
C SER A 190 -21.04 -86.92 61.04
N TYR A 191 -22.21 -86.73 61.67
CA TYR A 191 -23.09 -85.58 61.38
C TYR A 191 -22.54 -84.27 61.95
N LYS A 192 -21.90 -84.28 63.14
CA LYS A 192 -21.20 -83.09 63.65
C LYS A 192 -20.02 -82.70 62.75
N GLU A 193 -19.22 -83.68 62.33
CA GLU A 193 -18.06 -83.46 61.47
C GLU A 193 -18.47 -82.89 60.11
N LYS A 194 -19.47 -83.49 59.44
CA LYS A 194 -20.05 -82.95 58.19
C LYS A 194 -20.56 -81.52 58.36
N LYS A 195 -21.29 -81.24 59.44
CA LYS A 195 -21.78 -79.90 59.76
C LYS A 195 -20.65 -78.91 60.07
N SER A 196 -19.52 -79.37 60.63
CA SER A 196 -18.33 -78.55 60.82
C SER A 196 -17.70 -78.16 59.48
N VAL A 197 -17.58 -79.12 58.55
CA VAL A 197 -17.05 -78.86 57.19
C VAL A 197 -17.99 -77.94 56.40
N GLU A 198 -19.30 -78.15 56.48
CA GLU A 198 -20.33 -77.28 55.87
C GLU A 198 -20.26 -75.84 56.41
N ASN A 199 -20.06 -75.66 57.73
CA ASN A 199 -19.83 -74.35 58.33
C ASN A 199 -18.53 -73.69 57.85
N VAL A 200 -17.45 -74.45 57.61
CA VAL A 200 -16.19 -73.89 57.07
C VAL A 200 -16.38 -73.45 55.62
N ILE A 201 -16.96 -74.30 54.77
CA ILE A 201 -17.21 -73.98 53.36
C ILE A 201 -18.14 -72.75 53.22
N THR A 202 -19.16 -72.62 54.07
CA THR A 202 -20.04 -71.43 54.04
C THR A 202 -19.35 -70.15 54.52
N LEU A 203 -18.37 -70.23 55.42
CA LEU A 203 -17.51 -69.08 55.78
C LEU A 203 -16.55 -68.70 54.64
N GLU A 204 -15.91 -69.69 54.02
CA GLU A 204 -15.03 -69.49 52.86
C GLU A 204 -15.81 -68.88 51.68
N MET A 205 -17.00 -69.41 51.36
CA MET A 205 -17.90 -68.83 50.37
C MET A 205 -18.27 -67.38 50.70
N ALA A 206 -18.59 -67.07 51.96
CA ALA A 206 -18.91 -65.70 52.36
C ALA A 206 -17.71 -64.74 52.23
N ASP A 207 -16.47 -65.20 52.40
CA ASP A 207 -15.26 -64.40 52.18
C ASP A 207 -14.88 -64.29 50.69
N PHE A 208 -15.15 -65.33 49.88
CA PHE A 208 -15.09 -65.24 48.42
C PHE A 208 -16.14 -64.26 47.87
N GLU A 209 -17.37 -64.28 48.37
CA GLU A 209 -18.40 -63.30 48.02
C GLU A 209 -17.95 -61.88 48.38
N LYS A 210 -17.51 -61.62 49.62
CA LYS A 210 -16.98 -60.30 50.02
C LYS A 210 -15.82 -59.83 49.15
N THR A 211 -14.91 -60.72 48.76
CA THR A 211 -13.75 -60.35 47.92
C THR A 211 -14.14 -60.12 46.46
N VAL A 212 -15.07 -60.88 45.89
CA VAL A 212 -15.68 -60.60 44.58
C VAL A 212 -16.44 -59.28 44.61
N ASP A 213 -17.19 -59.00 45.68
CA ASP A 213 -17.98 -57.78 45.84
C ASP A 213 -17.09 -56.54 46.00
N ARG A 214 -15.94 -56.68 46.69
CA ARG A 214 -14.86 -55.68 46.75
C ARG A 214 -14.24 -55.45 45.37
N LEU A 215 -13.84 -56.51 44.67
CA LEU A 215 -13.25 -56.42 43.32
C LEU A 215 -14.24 -55.83 42.31
N GLN A 216 -15.55 -56.08 42.42
CA GLN A 216 -16.57 -55.42 41.60
C GLN A 216 -16.67 -53.92 41.90
N LYS A 217 -16.55 -53.49 43.17
CA LYS A 217 -16.58 -52.08 43.54
C LYS A 217 -15.32 -51.35 43.04
N GLU A 218 -14.15 -51.97 43.18
CA GLU A 218 -12.88 -51.48 42.64
C GLU A 218 -12.91 -51.42 41.10
N LEU A 219 -13.44 -52.45 40.42
CA LEU A 219 -13.62 -52.46 38.97
C LEU A 219 -14.60 -51.37 38.50
N LYS A 220 -15.67 -51.09 39.25
CA LYS A 220 -16.61 -49.99 38.95
C LYS A 220 -15.96 -48.62 39.14
N ALA A 221 -15.21 -48.43 40.22
CA ALA A 221 -14.46 -47.20 40.49
C ALA A 221 -13.39 -46.94 39.41
N GLY A 222 -12.55 -47.94 39.10
CA GLY A 222 -11.52 -47.82 38.06
C GLY A 222 -12.08 -47.63 36.65
N ASN A 223 -13.29 -48.13 36.35
CA ASN A 223 -13.97 -47.81 35.08
C ASN A 223 -14.54 -46.38 35.03
N LEU A 224 -14.99 -45.83 36.16
CA LEU A 224 -15.40 -44.42 36.26
C LEU A 224 -14.20 -43.48 36.10
N GLU A 225 -13.10 -43.75 36.80
CA GLU A 225 -11.83 -43.03 36.68
C GLU A 225 -11.24 -43.10 35.27
N LYS A 226 -11.29 -44.29 34.64
CA LYS A 226 -10.93 -44.47 33.23
C LYS A 226 -11.85 -43.72 32.26
N PHE A 227 -13.10 -43.44 32.64
CA PHE A 227 -14.02 -42.65 31.83
C PHE A 227 -13.75 -41.15 31.98
N SER A 228 -13.51 -40.64 33.20
CA SER A 228 -13.11 -39.23 33.40
C SER A 228 -11.78 -38.95 32.72
N LEU A 229 -10.74 -39.76 32.96
CA LEU A 229 -9.43 -39.59 32.32
C LEU A 229 -9.48 -39.66 30.78
N ARG A 230 -10.50 -40.33 30.20
CA ARG A 230 -10.76 -40.29 28.76
C ARG A 230 -11.42 -38.99 28.32
N SER A 231 -12.41 -38.51 29.07
CA SER A 231 -13.05 -37.20 28.82
C SER A 231 -12.04 -36.05 28.94
N ASP A 232 -11.14 -36.12 29.93
CA ASP A 232 -10.10 -35.12 30.17
C ASP A 232 -9.04 -35.15 29.05
N LEU A 233 -8.68 -36.34 28.55
CA LEU A 233 -7.80 -36.52 27.40
C LEU A 233 -8.43 -36.01 26.10
N GLU A 234 -9.72 -36.28 25.87
CA GLU A 234 -10.48 -35.78 24.71
C GLU A 234 -10.54 -34.24 24.72
N ALA A 235 -10.81 -33.64 25.89
CA ALA A 235 -10.80 -32.19 26.07
C ALA A 235 -9.42 -31.58 25.82
N ALA A 236 -8.35 -32.17 26.37
CA ALA A 236 -6.98 -31.71 26.12
C ALA A 236 -6.56 -31.86 24.64
N MET A 237 -7.04 -32.90 23.94
CA MET A 237 -6.81 -33.05 22.50
C MET A 237 -7.54 -31.98 21.68
N MET A 238 -8.77 -31.60 22.06
CA MET A 238 -9.48 -30.48 21.44
C MET A 238 -8.77 -29.14 21.69
N GLU A 239 -8.29 -28.88 22.91
CA GLU A 239 -7.55 -27.66 23.23
C GLU A 239 -6.20 -27.57 22.48
N ILE A 240 -5.48 -28.69 22.37
CA ILE A 240 -4.26 -28.79 21.54
C ILE A 240 -4.55 -28.50 20.06
N ASN A 241 -5.70 -28.95 19.53
CA ASN A 241 -6.09 -28.65 18.15
C ASN A 241 -6.42 -27.17 17.96
N ASN A 242 -7.19 -26.55 18.86
CA ASN A 242 -7.47 -25.10 18.81
C ASN A 242 -6.17 -24.28 18.84
N ILE A 243 -5.25 -24.57 19.77
CA ILE A 243 -3.94 -23.89 19.87
C ILE A 243 -3.11 -24.10 18.59
N ARG A 244 -3.25 -25.26 17.92
CA ARG A 244 -2.57 -25.55 16.65
C ARG A 244 -3.14 -24.72 15.49
N GLU A 245 -4.46 -24.57 15.44
CA GLU A 245 -5.15 -23.73 14.45
C GLU A 245 -4.81 -22.25 14.66
N GLU A 246 -4.87 -21.74 15.89
CA GLU A 246 -4.43 -20.39 16.26
C GLU A 246 -2.96 -20.15 15.87
N LYS A 247 -2.08 -21.13 16.14
CA LYS A 247 -0.67 -21.06 15.72
C LYS A 247 -0.51 -20.99 14.21
N THR A 248 -1.32 -21.70 13.42
CA THR A 248 -1.30 -21.56 11.95
C THR A 248 -1.81 -20.19 11.49
N LEU A 249 -2.90 -19.68 12.07
CA LEU A 249 -3.43 -18.34 11.74
C LEU A 249 -2.44 -17.22 12.09
N LEU A 250 -1.75 -17.33 13.23
CA LEU A 250 -0.69 -16.40 13.63
C LEU A 250 0.52 -16.50 12.69
N SER A 251 0.93 -17.71 12.28
CA SER A 251 2.00 -17.92 11.29
C SER A 251 1.65 -17.29 9.94
N ASP A 252 0.41 -17.46 9.47
CA ASP A 252 -0.07 -16.87 8.23
C ASP A 252 -0.15 -15.34 8.31
N ASN A 253 -0.53 -14.78 9.46
CA ASN A 253 -0.53 -13.34 9.66
C ASN A 253 0.91 -12.78 9.74
N ILE A 254 1.85 -13.49 10.35
CA ILE A 254 3.27 -13.13 10.35
C ILE A 254 3.86 -13.17 8.93
N THR A 255 3.54 -14.16 8.10
CA THR A 255 4.03 -14.20 6.71
C THR A 255 3.42 -13.09 5.85
N LYS A 256 2.13 -12.78 6.01
CA LYS A 256 1.46 -11.63 5.35
C LYS A 256 2.08 -10.30 5.77
N LEU A 257 2.32 -10.08 7.07
CA LEU A 257 2.98 -8.87 7.58
C LEU A 257 4.42 -8.74 7.07
N ASN A 258 5.19 -9.84 7.04
CA ASN A 258 6.54 -9.83 6.47
C ASN A 258 6.54 -9.54 4.95
N ALA A 259 5.54 -10.00 4.20
CA ALA A 259 5.37 -9.66 2.79
C ALA A 259 5.08 -8.16 2.61
N ALA A 260 4.16 -7.59 3.41
CA ALA A 260 3.85 -6.16 3.38
C ALA A 260 5.03 -5.26 3.81
N LEU A 261 5.80 -5.68 4.82
CA LEU A 261 7.04 -5.00 5.21
C LEU A 261 8.10 -5.06 4.11
N LYS A 262 8.15 -6.15 3.33
CA LYS A 262 9.04 -6.25 2.17
C LYS A 262 8.63 -5.30 1.05
N THR A 263 7.37 -5.27 0.64
CA THR A 263 6.91 -4.36 -0.43
C THR A 263 7.07 -2.90 -0.04
N LEU A 264 6.73 -2.54 1.21
CA LEU A 264 6.89 -1.16 1.71
C LEU A 264 8.38 -0.75 1.80
N LYS A 265 9.28 -1.70 2.07
CA LYS A 265 10.74 -1.46 2.00
C LYS A 265 11.23 -1.27 0.56
N GLU A 266 10.69 -2.02 -0.40
CA GLU A 266 11.00 -1.87 -1.83
C GLU A 266 10.48 -0.52 -2.37
N GLU A 267 9.28 -0.09 -1.98
CA GLU A 267 8.76 1.26 -2.25
C GLU A 267 9.63 2.36 -1.64
N MET A 268 10.10 2.20 -0.40
CA MET A 268 10.93 3.19 0.27
C MET A 268 12.32 3.37 -0.38
N GLU A 269 12.95 2.29 -0.85
CA GLU A 269 14.19 2.39 -1.64
C GLU A 269 13.91 2.97 -3.05
N GLY A 270 12.74 2.69 -3.64
CA GLY A 270 12.28 3.34 -4.88
C GLY A 270 12.18 4.85 -4.75
N ARG A 271 11.38 5.35 -3.79
CA ARG A 271 11.24 6.80 -3.51
C ARG A 271 12.55 7.49 -3.16
N LYS A 272 13.48 6.77 -2.54
CA LYS A 272 14.83 7.24 -2.21
C LYS A 272 15.72 7.38 -3.45
N ALA A 273 15.55 6.53 -4.47
CA ALA A 273 16.19 6.70 -5.77
C ALA A 273 15.56 7.87 -6.57
N GLU A 274 14.24 8.04 -6.53
CA GLU A 274 13.53 9.18 -7.13
C GLU A 274 13.98 10.52 -6.52
N LEU A 275 14.08 10.60 -5.18
CA LEU A 275 14.62 11.77 -4.49
C LEU A 275 16.07 12.08 -4.89
N ALA A 276 16.91 11.06 -5.08
CA ALA A 276 18.28 11.26 -5.55
C ALA A 276 18.35 11.77 -7.00
N LEU A 277 17.44 11.35 -7.86
CA LEU A 277 17.29 11.90 -9.21
C LEU A 277 16.84 13.37 -9.18
N HIS A 278 15.77 13.69 -8.45
CA HIS A 278 15.27 15.06 -8.32
C HIS A 278 16.27 16.01 -7.64
N GLU A 279 17.06 15.54 -6.68
CA GLU A 279 18.14 16.35 -6.10
C GLU A 279 19.27 16.62 -7.12
N LYS A 280 19.58 15.65 -7.99
CA LYS A 280 20.50 15.87 -9.11
C LYS A 280 19.92 16.87 -10.12
N GLU A 281 18.69 16.70 -10.56
CA GLU A 281 18.01 17.63 -11.49
C GLU A 281 17.96 19.05 -10.94
N ARG A 282 17.65 19.20 -9.65
CA ARG A 282 17.66 20.49 -8.92
C ARG A 282 19.05 21.13 -8.90
N LYS A 283 20.13 20.33 -8.82
CA LYS A 283 21.51 20.81 -8.86
C LYS A 283 21.91 21.20 -10.29
N ASP A 284 21.61 20.35 -11.28
CA ASP A 284 21.92 20.60 -12.70
C ASP A 284 21.21 21.89 -13.18
N LEU A 285 19.94 22.10 -12.80
CA LEU A 285 19.18 23.34 -13.06
C LEU A 285 19.73 24.57 -12.31
N MET A 286 20.24 24.41 -11.09
CA MET A 286 20.84 25.50 -10.32
C MET A 286 22.17 25.96 -10.93
N GLU A 287 22.98 25.03 -11.42
CA GLU A 287 24.21 25.35 -12.16
C GLU A 287 23.90 26.06 -13.48
N GLU A 288 22.86 25.65 -14.22
CA GLU A 288 22.47 26.32 -15.47
C GLU A 288 21.92 27.74 -15.23
N LEU A 289 21.06 27.92 -14.22
CA LEU A 289 20.58 29.25 -13.81
C LEU A 289 21.76 30.16 -13.42
N GLN A 290 22.77 29.63 -12.73
CA GLN A 290 23.95 30.41 -12.35
C GLN A 290 24.84 30.77 -13.56
N LYS A 291 24.93 29.92 -14.59
CA LYS A 291 25.54 30.28 -15.89
C LYS A 291 24.77 31.44 -16.54
N GLN A 292 23.45 31.31 -16.68
CA GLN A 292 22.60 32.34 -17.30
C GLN A 292 22.73 33.69 -16.59
N VAL A 293 22.73 33.70 -15.25
CA VAL A 293 22.93 34.92 -14.45
C VAL A 293 24.33 35.53 -14.64
N SER A 294 25.38 34.72 -14.84
CA SER A 294 26.72 35.25 -15.13
C SER A 294 26.83 35.87 -16.52
N VAL A 295 26.21 35.25 -17.54
CA VAL A 295 26.11 35.79 -18.90
C VAL A 295 25.38 37.14 -18.87
N GLN A 296 24.17 37.18 -18.29
CA GLN A 296 23.38 38.41 -18.18
C GLN A 296 24.11 39.53 -17.41
N ASN A 297 24.91 39.21 -16.40
CA ASN A 297 25.74 40.22 -15.72
C ASN A 297 26.86 40.75 -16.63
N SER A 298 27.50 39.89 -17.44
CA SER A 298 28.51 40.33 -18.41
C SER A 298 27.91 41.18 -19.53
N GLU A 299 26.68 40.90 -19.97
CA GLU A 299 25.94 41.73 -20.93
C GLU A 299 25.57 43.08 -20.32
N ARG A 300 25.07 43.08 -19.07
CA ARG A 300 24.76 44.30 -18.32
C ARG A 300 25.99 45.18 -18.09
N GLU A 301 27.14 44.58 -17.81
CA GLU A 301 28.41 45.31 -17.67
C GLU A 301 28.87 45.90 -19.01
N GLN A 302 28.80 45.15 -20.11
CA GLN A 302 29.05 45.68 -21.46
C GLN A 302 28.14 46.87 -21.78
N LEU A 303 26.82 46.74 -21.55
CA LEU A 303 25.86 47.82 -21.76
C LEU A 303 26.18 49.07 -20.92
N LEU A 304 26.59 48.90 -19.66
CA LEU A 304 27.04 50.02 -18.82
C LEU A 304 28.29 50.71 -19.37
N THR A 305 29.27 49.98 -19.93
CA THR A 305 30.43 50.62 -20.59
C THR A 305 30.04 51.40 -21.85
N VAL A 306 29.09 50.89 -22.64
CA VAL A 306 28.57 51.59 -23.83
C VAL A 306 27.79 52.84 -23.45
N ILE A 307 26.99 52.79 -22.38
CA ILE A 307 26.30 53.96 -21.82
C ILE A 307 27.32 55.02 -21.39
N ALA A 308 28.32 54.68 -20.58
CA ALA A 308 29.33 55.63 -20.11
C ALA A 308 30.15 56.27 -21.25
N VAL A 309 30.44 55.53 -22.33
CA VAL A 309 31.08 56.08 -23.54
C VAL A 309 30.16 57.04 -24.28
N ASN A 310 28.86 56.75 -24.36
CA ASN A 310 27.88 57.63 -24.98
C ASN A 310 27.58 58.89 -24.14
N GLU A 311 27.50 58.77 -22.82
CA GLU A 311 27.37 59.90 -21.89
C GLU A 311 28.52 60.88 -22.07
N LYS A 312 29.77 60.41 -22.05
CA LYS A 312 30.93 61.26 -22.32
C LYS A 312 30.88 61.89 -23.72
N LYS A 313 30.43 61.14 -24.74
CA LYS A 313 30.29 61.68 -26.11
C LYS A 313 29.22 62.78 -26.19
N ILE A 314 28.18 62.72 -25.35
CA ILE A 314 27.19 63.80 -25.20
C ILE A 314 27.85 65.01 -24.52
N GLU A 315 28.59 64.84 -23.42
CA GLU A 315 29.34 65.94 -22.78
C GLU A 315 30.31 66.64 -23.75
N ASP A 316 31.09 65.88 -24.53
CA ASP A 316 32.01 66.41 -25.54
C ASP A 316 31.27 67.22 -26.64
N LEU A 317 30.09 66.73 -27.07
CA LEU A 317 29.24 67.42 -28.06
C LEU A 317 28.56 68.67 -27.49
N GLU A 318 28.10 68.65 -26.24
CA GLU A 318 27.53 69.81 -25.55
C GLU A 318 28.59 70.89 -25.33
N ALA A 319 29.81 70.52 -24.93
CA ALA A 319 30.94 71.43 -24.79
C ALA A 319 31.32 72.08 -26.14
N LEU A 320 31.34 71.30 -27.23
CA LEU A 320 31.57 71.80 -28.58
C LEU A 320 30.45 72.76 -29.03
N ASN A 321 29.18 72.40 -28.81
CA ASN A 321 28.03 73.21 -29.15
C ASN A 321 28.02 74.54 -28.35
N ALA A 322 28.34 74.50 -27.05
CA ALA A 322 28.52 75.70 -26.23
C ALA A 322 29.68 76.58 -26.74
N SER A 323 30.77 75.98 -27.25
CA SER A 323 31.87 76.72 -27.89
C SER A 323 31.42 77.40 -29.19
N LEU A 324 30.74 76.66 -30.07
CA LEU A 324 30.23 77.18 -31.35
C LEU A 324 29.23 78.33 -31.14
N ASN A 325 28.32 78.21 -30.17
CA ASN A 325 27.38 79.29 -29.84
C ASN A 325 28.08 80.57 -29.36
N ARG A 326 29.17 80.46 -28.57
CA ARG A 326 29.99 81.63 -28.19
C ARG A 326 30.63 82.29 -29.40
N GLN A 327 31.12 81.51 -30.36
CA GLN A 327 31.67 82.05 -31.62
C GLN A 327 30.58 82.73 -32.46
N LEU A 328 29.39 82.13 -32.55
CA LEU A 328 28.25 82.67 -33.28
C LEU A 328 27.79 84.02 -32.69
N ILE A 329 27.67 84.11 -31.36
CA ILE A 329 27.38 85.36 -30.63
C ILE A 329 28.46 86.42 -30.91
N SER A 330 29.74 86.04 -30.88
CA SER A 330 30.86 86.94 -31.19
C SER A 330 30.77 87.49 -32.62
N LEU A 331 30.57 86.62 -33.61
CA LEU A 331 30.41 87.00 -35.02
C LEU A 331 29.17 87.86 -35.25
N CYS A 332 28.05 87.60 -34.57
CA CYS A 332 26.89 88.48 -34.60
C CYS A 332 27.21 89.88 -34.07
N SER A 333 27.92 89.98 -32.93
CA SER A 333 28.33 91.28 -32.37
C SER A 333 29.31 92.04 -33.28
N GLN A 334 30.21 91.32 -33.95
CA GLN A 334 31.13 91.89 -34.94
C GLN A 334 30.37 92.39 -36.18
N ARG A 335 29.43 91.59 -36.71
CA ARG A 335 28.56 91.98 -37.83
C ARG A 335 27.74 93.22 -37.50
N GLU A 336 27.17 93.31 -36.30
CA GLU A 336 26.45 94.53 -35.87
C GLU A 336 27.38 95.74 -35.73
N SER A 337 28.61 95.56 -35.24
CA SER A 337 29.61 96.63 -35.18
C SER A 337 29.97 97.15 -36.57
N LEU A 338 30.23 96.23 -37.51
CA LEU A 338 30.50 96.56 -38.91
C LEU A 338 29.29 97.18 -39.63
N GLN A 339 28.06 96.75 -39.31
CA GLN A 339 26.84 97.38 -39.84
C GLN A 339 26.71 98.83 -39.36
N ARG A 340 26.91 99.10 -38.05
CA ARG A 340 26.89 100.48 -37.52
C ARG A 340 27.95 101.34 -38.20
N GLN A 341 29.17 100.82 -38.37
CA GLN A 341 30.24 101.50 -39.11
C GLN A 341 29.86 101.76 -40.58
N LEU A 342 29.23 100.81 -41.27
CA LEU A 342 28.75 100.98 -42.64
C LEU A 342 27.62 102.01 -42.74
N ASP A 343 26.69 102.02 -41.79
CA ASP A 343 25.60 103.00 -41.73
C ASP A 343 26.15 104.42 -41.48
N ASP A 344 27.15 104.56 -40.62
CA ASP A 344 27.83 105.83 -40.37
C ASP A 344 28.67 106.27 -41.57
N LEU A 345 29.45 105.38 -42.19
CA LEU A 345 30.21 105.66 -43.42
C LEU A 345 29.27 106.00 -44.60
N SER A 346 28.05 105.45 -44.63
CA SER A 346 27.01 105.77 -45.61
C SER A 346 26.45 107.18 -45.39
N LYS A 347 26.20 107.59 -44.13
CA LYS A 347 25.86 108.98 -43.78
C LYS A 347 26.99 109.92 -44.19
N GLU A 348 28.23 109.62 -43.82
CA GLU A 348 29.41 110.41 -44.21
C GLU A 348 29.52 110.51 -45.73
N HIS A 349 29.44 109.39 -46.46
CA HIS A 349 29.44 109.38 -47.92
C HIS A 349 28.31 110.21 -48.52
N SER A 350 27.11 110.22 -47.93
CA SER A 350 26.01 111.08 -48.40
C SER A 350 26.36 112.58 -48.26
N THR A 351 26.98 112.98 -47.14
CA THR A 351 27.45 114.36 -46.95
C THR A 351 28.66 114.69 -47.83
N PHE A 352 29.57 113.74 -48.04
CA PHE A 352 30.70 113.90 -48.92
C PHE A 352 30.24 114.00 -50.38
N LYS A 353 29.28 113.18 -50.82
CA LYS A 353 28.65 113.25 -52.14
C LYS A 353 27.97 114.60 -52.37
N MET A 354 27.29 115.15 -51.35
CA MET A 354 26.72 116.49 -51.41
C MET A 354 27.80 117.58 -51.57
N ARG A 355 28.90 117.49 -50.79
CA ARG A 355 30.08 118.38 -50.94
C ARG A 355 30.82 118.17 -52.26
N ALA A 356 30.86 116.95 -52.77
CA ALA A 356 31.57 116.58 -53.99
C ALA A 356 30.79 116.98 -55.24
N LEU A 357 29.45 116.93 -55.23
CA LEU A 357 28.61 117.54 -56.27
C LEU A 357 28.85 119.05 -56.32
N TYR A 358 28.85 119.73 -55.16
CA TYR A 358 29.20 121.16 -55.04
C TYR A 358 30.62 121.47 -55.55
N VAL A 359 31.61 120.61 -55.27
CA VAL A 359 32.99 120.78 -55.77
C VAL A 359 33.16 120.37 -57.23
N LEU A 360 32.35 119.45 -57.77
CA LEU A 360 32.37 119.06 -59.20
C LEU A 360 31.70 120.12 -60.08
N GLU A 361 30.64 120.76 -59.59
CA GLU A 361 30.12 121.99 -60.19
C GLU A 361 31.19 123.11 -60.19
N GLN A 362 32.07 123.12 -59.19
CA GLN A 362 33.23 124.01 -59.09
C GLN A 362 34.48 123.52 -59.86
N LYS A 363 34.49 122.28 -60.39
CA LYS A 363 35.62 121.65 -61.09
C LYS A 363 35.26 121.09 -62.47
N LYS A 364 34.23 121.64 -63.12
CA LYS A 364 33.97 121.45 -64.54
C LYS A 364 34.92 122.28 -65.42
N ASN A 365 36.23 122.11 -65.21
CA ASN A 365 37.32 122.57 -66.08
C ASN A 365 38.48 121.57 -65.96
N ASP A 366 39.04 121.21 -67.11
CA ASP A 366 40.33 120.54 -67.36
C ASP A 366 40.52 119.09 -66.85
N GLY A 367 40.73 118.18 -67.80
CA GLY A 367 41.39 116.88 -67.60
C GLY A 367 42.87 116.97 -67.99
N ASP A 368 43.52 115.99 -68.63
CA ASP A 368 43.14 114.62 -69.03
C ASP A 368 44.46 113.90 -69.40
N ASP A 369 44.68 112.63 -69.03
CA ASP A 369 45.84 111.85 -69.53
C ASP A 369 45.65 110.33 -69.35
N TYR A 370 45.41 109.60 -70.45
CA TYR A 370 44.85 108.24 -70.43
C TYR A 370 45.80 107.12 -70.86
N ALA A 371 46.99 107.44 -71.38
CA ALA A 371 47.78 106.50 -72.18
C ALA A 371 48.67 105.51 -71.40
N LYS A 372 48.68 105.54 -70.06
CA LYS A 372 49.62 104.74 -69.24
C LYS A 372 48.98 103.59 -68.46
N GLY A 373 47.69 103.68 -68.15
CA GLY A 373 46.98 102.69 -67.34
C GLY A 373 46.71 101.37 -68.05
N GLU A 374 46.68 101.33 -69.38
CA GLU A 374 46.30 100.14 -70.15
C GLU A 374 47.29 98.96 -69.95
N ILE A 375 48.59 99.25 -69.81
CA ILE A 375 49.61 98.24 -69.49
C ILE A 375 49.49 97.78 -68.04
N GLU A 376 49.27 98.71 -67.09
CA GLU A 376 49.10 98.41 -65.66
C GLU A 376 47.84 97.56 -65.40
N ILE A 377 46.77 97.79 -66.15
CA ILE A 377 45.54 96.98 -66.16
C ILE A 377 45.82 95.56 -66.67
N LEU A 378 46.66 95.38 -67.69
CA LEU A 378 47.04 94.06 -68.20
C LEU A 378 47.94 93.29 -67.21
N GLU A 379 48.92 93.96 -66.61
CA GLU A 379 49.76 93.35 -65.55
C GLU A 379 48.92 92.96 -64.32
N GLU A 380 47.98 93.81 -63.89
CA GLU A 380 47.07 93.49 -62.79
C GLU A 380 46.08 92.37 -63.17
N THR A 381 45.62 92.31 -64.42
CA THR A 381 44.79 91.19 -64.91
C THR A 381 45.54 89.86 -64.81
N ILE A 382 46.83 89.82 -65.20
CA ILE A 382 47.69 88.63 -65.04
C ILE A 382 47.91 88.30 -63.56
N ARG A 383 48.10 89.32 -62.70
CA ARG A 383 48.22 89.17 -61.24
C ARG A 383 46.96 88.56 -60.62
N GLN A 384 45.78 88.95 -61.10
CA GLN A 384 44.49 88.41 -60.68
C GLN A 384 44.28 86.98 -61.18
N GLN A 385 44.55 86.71 -62.46
CA GLN A 385 44.49 85.35 -63.01
C GLN A 385 45.38 84.39 -62.22
N LYS A 386 46.61 84.78 -61.87
CA LYS A 386 47.49 83.96 -61.04
C LYS A 386 46.89 83.68 -59.65
N LYS A 387 46.38 84.70 -58.95
CA LYS A 387 45.65 84.50 -57.67
C LYS A 387 44.47 83.54 -57.82
N THR A 388 43.71 83.59 -58.93
CA THR A 388 42.61 82.64 -59.15
C THR A 388 43.10 81.21 -59.34
N ILE A 389 44.19 80.99 -60.09
CA ILE A 389 44.83 79.67 -60.27
C ILE A 389 45.35 79.13 -58.93
N ASP A 390 46.02 79.96 -58.13
CA ASP A 390 46.50 79.58 -56.79
C ASP A 390 45.31 79.20 -55.88
N SER A 391 44.20 79.94 -55.93
CA SER A 391 42.98 79.64 -55.15
C SER A 391 42.27 78.35 -55.61
N LEU A 392 42.21 78.09 -56.92
CA LEU A 392 41.66 76.86 -57.48
C LEU A 392 42.53 75.65 -57.15
N THR A 393 43.86 75.81 -57.15
CA THR A 393 44.82 74.76 -56.78
C THR A 393 44.65 74.36 -55.31
N ASN A 394 44.51 75.35 -54.41
CA ASN A 394 44.23 75.10 -53.00
C ASN A 394 42.86 74.44 -52.80
N SER A 395 41.82 74.89 -53.51
CA SER A 395 40.48 74.27 -53.48
C SER A 395 40.51 72.82 -53.95
N HIS A 396 41.22 72.51 -55.04
CA HIS A 396 41.38 71.14 -55.53
C HIS A 396 42.12 70.26 -54.52
N HIS A 397 43.15 70.77 -53.84
CA HIS A 397 43.86 70.02 -52.80
C HIS A 397 42.99 69.71 -51.58
N MET A 398 42.12 70.64 -51.16
CA MET A 398 41.14 70.39 -50.09
C MET A 398 40.09 69.36 -50.51
N LEU A 399 39.50 69.49 -51.71
CA LEU A 399 38.54 68.52 -52.25
C LEU A 399 39.16 67.12 -52.40
N GLN A 400 40.44 67.02 -52.74
CA GLN A 400 41.17 65.75 -52.77
C GLN A 400 41.33 65.16 -51.36
N GLY A 401 41.67 65.97 -50.36
CA GLY A 401 41.74 65.53 -48.96
C GLY A 401 40.38 65.08 -48.39
N GLU A 402 39.29 65.76 -48.76
CA GLU A 402 37.92 65.35 -48.45
C GLU A 402 37.54 64.04 -49.13
N LEU A 403 37.92 63.85 -50.41
CA LEU A 403 37.70 62.62 -51.17
C LEU A 403 38.48 61.43 -50.57
N ASP A 404 39.74 61.63 -50.20
CA ASP A 404 40.58 60.58 -49.60
C ASP A 404 40.09 60.22 -48.18
N SER A 405 39.64 61.21 -47.41
CA SER A 405 38.99 61.01 -46.11
C SER A 405 37.68 60.22 -46.25
N SER A 406 36.80 60.63 -47.18
CA SER A 406 35.53 59.94 -47.49
C SER A 406 35.76 58.50 -47.96
N SER A 407 36.76 58.30 -48.84
CA SER A 407 37.24 56.98 -49.27
C SER A 407 37.73 56.11 -48.09
N GLY A 408 38.33 56.72 -47.06
CA GLY A 408 38.66 56.08 -45.80
C GLY A 408 37.44 55.60 -45.03
N HIS A 409 36.44 56.47 -44.85
CA HIS A 409 35.18 56.14 -44.16
C HIS A 409 34.37 55.05 -44.89
N VAL A 410 34.33 55.07 -46.23
CA VAL A 410 33.70 54.00 -47.02
C VAL A 410 34.41 52.66 -46.80
N ARG A 411 35.75 52.65 -46.69
CA ARG A 411 36.52 51.44 -46.39
C ARG A 411 36.24 50.92 -44.98
N THR A 412 36.19 51.77 -43.95
CA THR A 412 35.88 51.31 -42.57
C THR A 412 34.46 50.76 -42.48
N LEU A 413 33.46 51.45 -43.04
CA LEU A 413 32.08 50.96 -43.10
C LEU A 413 31.97 49.63 -43.86
N SER A 414 32.71 49.45 -44.96
CA SER A 414 32.75 48.18 -45.70
C SER A 414 33.34 47.04 -44.86
N THR A 415 34.36 47.29 -44.03
CA THR A 415 34.90 46.28 -43.11
C THR A 415 33.95 45.98 -41.94
N GLU A 416 33.21 46.97 -41.46
CA GLU A 416 32.21 46.82 -40.40
C GLU A 416 31.01 45.98 -40.88
N ILE A 417 30.45 46.30 -42.06
CA ILE A 417 29.41 45.50 -42.74
C ILE A 417 29.87 44.05 -42.91
N SER A 418 31.11 43.83 -43.37
CA SER A 418 31.67 42.48 -43.55
C SER A 418 31.78 41.71 -42.22
N ASN A 419 32.13 42.40 -41.13
CA ASN A 419 32.22 41.80 -39.80
C ASN A 419 30.84 41.48 -39.21
N LEU A 420 29.85 42.37 -39.40
CA LEU A 420 28.46 42.15 -38.99
C LEU A 420 27.82 40.99 -39.77
N GLN A 421 28.06 40.88 -41.08
CA GLN A 421 27.64 39.71 -41.88
C GLN A 421 28.24 38.41 -41.35
N ARG A 422 29.53 38.42 -40.96
CA ARG A 422 30.20 37.26 -40.36
C ARG A 422 29.60 36.89 -38.99
N GLN A 423 29.30 37.87 -38.14
CA GLN A 423 28.63 37.63 -36.85
C GLN A 423 27.22 37.06 -37.04
N LEU A 424 26.44 37.62 -37.97
CA LEU A 424 25.10 37.13 -38.32
C LEU A 424 25.13 35.67 -38.80
N ASN A 425 26.07 35.32 -39.67
CA ASN A 425 26.22 33.93 -40.14
C ASN A 425 26.58 32.97 -38.99
N ILE A 426 27.48 33.36 -38.08
CA ILE A 426 27.83 32.55 -36.89
C ILE A 426 26.60 32.34 -35.99
N ALA A 427 25.79 33.38 -35.77
CA ALA A 427 24.56 33.29 -34.96
C ALA A 427 23.48 32.41 -35.62
N ILE A 428 23.34 32.47 -36.95
CA ILE A 428 22.45 31.59 -37.72
C ILE A 428 22.91 30.13 -37.61
N GLU A 429 24.22 29.87 -37.70
CA GLU A 429 24.78 28.52 -37.57
C GLU A 429 24.66 27.96 -36.14
N SER A 430 24.85 28.78 -35.10
CA SER A 430 24.65 28.33 -33.71
C SER A 430 23.19 28.01 -33.42
N HIS A 431 22.27 28.90 -33.77
CA HIS A 431 20.83 28.67 -33.58
C HIS A 431 20.31 27.47 -34.39
N LYS A 432 20.83 27.26 -35.61
CA LYS A 432 20.53 26.05 -36.41
C LYS A 432 21.06 24.77 -35.76
N ARG A 433 22.24 24.81 -35.12
CA ARG A 433 22.80 23.67 -34.38
C ARG A 433 21.95 23.34 -33.15
N GLU A 434 21.62 24.35 -32.34
CA GLU A 434 20.80 24.21 -31.14
C GLU A 434 19.41 23.64 -31.46
N LEU A 435 18.74 24.14 -32.51
CA LEU A 435 17.49 23.57 -33.01
C LEU A 435 17.61 22.11 -33.48
N SER A 436 18.78 21.67 -33.94
CA SER A 436 19.02 20.27 -34.32
C SER A 436 19.30 19.38 -33.11
N GLU A 437 19.97 19.91 -32.09
CA GLU A 437 20.26 19.21 -30.83
C GLU A 437 18.99 19.04 -29.98
N GLN A 438 18.15 20.07 -29.87
CA GLN A 438 16.82 19.96 -29.25
C GLN A 438 15.94 18.90 -29.94
N ARG A 439 15.93 18.85 -31.29
CA ARG A 439 15.18 17.84 -32.05
C ARG A 439 15.67 16.42 -31.74
N ARG A 440 16.99 16.21 -31.73
CA ARG A 440 17.62 14.94 -31.33
C ARG A 440 17.23 14.53 -29.91
N GLU A 441 17.10 15.49 -28.99
CA GLU A 441 16.73 15.21 -27.59
C GLU A 441 15.24 14.89 -27.41
N PHE A 442 14.34 15.57 -28.13
CA PHE A 442 12.93 15.15 -28.19
C PHE A 442 12.77 13.76 -28.81
N GLU A 443 13.51 13.45 -29.87
CA GLU A 443 13.51 12.13 -30.51
C GLU A 443 14.04 11.03 -29.57
N LEU A 444 15.16 11.28 -28.86
CA LEU A 444 15.67 10.37 -27.84
C LEU A 444 14.71 10.21 -26.64
N ARG A 445 14.04 11.28 -26.19
CA ARG A 445 13.01 11.20 -25.15
C ARG A 445 11.83 10.33 -25.61
N LEU A 446 11.32 10.56 -26.82
CA LEU A 446 10.24 9.77 -27.40
C LEU A 446 10.61 8.28 -27.55
N VAL A 447 11.86 7.98 -27.96
CA VAL A 447 12.39 6.61 -27.97
C VAL A 447 12.49 6.04 -26.54
N SER A 448 12.84 6.83 -25.53
CA SER A 448 12.89 6.36 -24.14
C SER A 448 11.51 6.07 -23.55
N GLU A 449 10.51 6.93 -23.82
CA GLU A 449 9.13 6.75 -23.35
C GLU A 449 8.45 5.58 -24.07
N THR A 450 8.63 5.43 -25.39
CA THR A 450 8.08 4.28 -26.12
C THR A 450 8.69 2.96 -25.64
N ASN A 451 9.99 2.93 -25.32
CA ASN A 451 10.63 1.77 -24.70
C ASN A 451 10.12 1.49 -23.27
N LEU A 452 9.81 2.51 -22.46
CA LEU A 452 9.22 2.34 -21.13
C LEU A 452 7.78 1.83 -21.23
N ASN A 453 6.97 2.40 -22.11
CA ASN A 453 5.58 2.01 -22.33
C ASN A 453 5.48 0.56 -22.85
N ASN A 454 6.37 0.14 -23.76
CA ASN A 454 6.46 -1.25 -24.20
C ASN A 454 6.82 -2.22 -23.06
N LYS A 455 7.68 -1.82 -22.10
CA LYS A 455 7.98 -2.62 -20.91
C LYS A 455 6.79 -2.71 -19.95
N LEU A 456 6.09 -1.59 -19.72
CA LEU A 456 4.89 -1.55 -18.89
C LEU A 456 3.77 -2.40 -19.50
N LEU A 457 3.56 -2.35 -20.81
CA LEU A 457 2.60 -3.19 -21.53
C LEU A 457 2.95 -4.67 -21.38
N ALA A 458 4.22 -5.06 -21.61
CA ALA A 458 4.66 -6.44 -21.42
C ALA A 458 4.54 -6.92 -19.95
N GLN A 459 4.67 -6.03 -18.98
CA GLN A 459 4.44 -6.33 -17.56
C GLN A 459 2.94 -6.50 -17.24
N ILE A 460 2.07 -5.67 -17.83
CA ILE A 460 0.61 -5.82 -17.73
C ILE A 460 0.17 -7.15 -18.36
N ASP A 461 0.68 -7.48 -19.55
CA ASP A 461 0.41 -8.75 -20.23
C ASP A 461 0.86 -9.93 -19.37
N ALA A 462 2.09 -9.92 -18.86
CA ALA A 462 2.62 -10.98 -17.99
C ALA A 462 1.80 -11.15 -16.69
N ASN A 463 1.43 -10.04 -16.04
CA ASN A 463 0.56 -10.07 -14.86
C ASN A 463 -0.82 -10.63 -15.19
N SER A 464 -1.40 -10.27 -16.35
CA SER A 464 -2.71 -10.78 -16.79
C SER A 464 -2.67 -12.28 -17.08
N VAL A 465 -1.58 -12.81 -17.65
CA VAL A 465 -1.38 -14.25 -17.86
C VAL A 465 -1.22 -14.97 -16.52
N SER A 466 -0.43 -14.43 -15.60
CA SER A 466 -0.24 -14.98 -14.25
C SER A 466 -1.56 -15.08 -13.48
N HIS A 467 -2.36 -14.00 -13.47
CA HIS A 467 -3.66 -13.98 -12.79
C HIS A 467 -4.71 -14.88 -13.45
N ASN A 468 -4.70 -15.01 -14.79
CA ASN A 468 -5.56 -15.99 -15.47
C ASN A 468 -5.15 -17.44 -15.14
N GLN A 469 -3.86 -17.72 -15.00
CA GLN A 469 -3.38 -19.05 -14.59
C GLN A 469 -3.75 -19.36 -13.13
N GLU A 470 -3.59 -18.40 -12.22
CA GLU A 470 -4.04 -18.52 -10.82
C GLU A 470 -5.55 -18.78 -10.72
N LYS A 471 -6.35 -18.03 -11.48
CA LYS A 471 -7.80 -18.21 -11.59
C LYS A 471 -8.18 -19.59 -12.13
N GLU A 472 -7.50 -20.08 -13.16
CA GLU A 472 -7.77 -21.42 -13.71
C GLU A 472 -7.37 -22.51 -12.69
N ASN A 473 -6.25 -22.35 -11.99
CA ASN A 473 -5.85 -23.25 -10.92
C ASN A 473 -6.94 -23.32 -9.83
N LEU A 474 -7.43 -22.17 -9.33
CA LEU A 474 -8.53 -22.10 -8.35
C LEU A 474 -9.82 -22.76 -8.87
N LEU A 475 -10.16 -22.58 -10.15
CA LEU A 475 -11.29 -23.25 -10.79
C LEU A 475 -11.11 -24.77 -10.89
N THR A 476 -9.87 -25.26 -11.07
CA THR A 476 -9.60 -26.71 -11.04
C THR A 476 -9.69 -27.29 -9.63
N THR A 477 -9.17 -26.62 -8.60
CA THR A 477 -9.30 -27.05 -7.20
C THR A 477 -10.77 -27.10 -6.79
N ALA A 478 -11.54 -26.03 -7.04
CA ALA A 478 -12.97 -25.98 -6.72
C ALA A 478 -13.82 -26.98 -7.53
N ARG A 479 -13.32 -27.50 -8.67
CA ARG A 479 -13.93 -28.65 -9.35
C ARG A 479 -13.64 -29.96 -8.62
N GLN A 480 -12.39 -30.20 -8.24
CA GLN A 480 -11.96 -31.42 -7.54
C GLN A 480 -12.63 -31.54 -6.16
N GLU A 481 -12.73 -30.44 -5.41
CA GLU A 481 -13.47 -30.37 -4.15
C GLU A 481 -14.95 -30.73 -4.34
N ARG A 482 -15.60 -30.19 -5.40
CA ARG A 482 -17.00 -30.52 -5.70
C ARG A 482 -17.17 -31.98 -6.12
N GLU A 483 -16.27 -32.52 -6.94
CA GLU A 483 -16.29 -33.93 -7.35
C GLU A 483 -16.11 -34.87 -6.13
N GLY A 484 -15.19 -34.56 -5.21
CA GLY A 484 -15.02 -35.31 -3.96
C GLY A 484 -16.26 -35.26 -3.04
N LEU A 485 -16.89 -34.09 -2.90
CA LEU A 485 -18.15 -33.95 -2.16
C LEU A 485 -19.32 -34.69 -2.84
N GLU A 486 -19.35 -34.72 -4.17
CA GLU A 486 -20.37 -35.42 -4.96
C GLU A 486 -20.20 -36.95 -4.82
N GLU A 487 -18.95 -37.45 -4.82
CA GLU A 487 -18.61 -38.84 -4.47
C GLU A 487 -18.94 -39.21 -3.02
N GLU A 488 -18.68 -38.33 -2.05
CA GLU A 488 -19.05 -38.56 -0.64
C GLU A 488 -20.58 -38.65 -0.49
N ILE A 489 -21.32 -37.75 -1.13
CA ILE A 489 -22.78 -37.77 -1.18
C ILE A 489 -23.29 -39.07 -1.84
N GLU A 490 -22.64 -39.57 -2.90
CA GLU A 490 -22.93 -40.88 -3.53
C GLU A 490 -22.65 -42.05 -2.57
N CYS A 491 -21.61 -41.97 -1.75
CA CYS A 491 -21.31 -42.97 -0.70
C CYS A 491 -22.37 -42.95 0.41
N LEU A 492 -22.73 -41.77 0.92
CA LEU A 492 -23.71 -41.60 1.99
C LEU A 492 -25.12 -42.02 1.55
N LYS A 493 -25.51 -41.74 0.30
CA LYS A 493 -26.76 -42.26 -0.29
C LYS A 493 -26.79 -43.79 -0.28
N ARG A 494 -25.72 -44.45 -0.75
CA ARG A 494 -25.63 -45.93 -0.77
C ARG A 494 -25.69 -46.53 0.64
N ALA A 495 -24.99 -45.94 1.61
CA ALA A 495 -25.05 -46.37 3.01
C ALA A 495 -26.46 -46.18 3.61
N LEU A 496 -27.14 -45.08 3.28
CA LEU A 496 -28.53 -44.84 3.70
C LEU A 496 -29.50 -45.86 3.09
N ASP A 497 -29.36 -46.18 1.79
CA ASP A 497 -30.15 -47.21 1.11
C ASP A 497 -29.92 -48.61 1.72
N GLU A 498 -28.71 -48.91 2.18
CA GLU A 498 -28.37 -50.17 2.87
C GLU A 498 -28.98 -50.24 4.28
N GLU A 499 -28.92 -49.16 5.07
CA GLU A 499 -29.60 -49.08 6.37
C GLU A 499 -31.14 -49.10 6.22
N VAL A 500 -31.69 -48.48 5.17
CA VAL A 500 -33.12 -48.59 4.84
C VAL A 500 -33.49 -50.03 4.50
N LYS A 501 -32.70 -50.74 3.69
CA LYS A 501 -32.91 -52.18 3.42
C LYS A 501 -32.89 -52.98 4.73
N ARG A 502 -31.84 -52.82 5.55
CA ARG A 502 -31.72 -53.46 6.87
C ARG A 502 -32.91 -53.18 7.78
N ARG A 503 -33.42 -51.95 7.81
CA ARG A 503 -34.63 -51.61 8.57
C ARG A 503 -35.87 -52.30 8.04
N THR A 504 -36.08 -52.37 6.72
CA THR A 504 -37.22 -53.14 6.18
C THR A 504 -37.10 -54.64 6.43
N GLU A 505 -35.87 -55.18 6.51
CA GLU A 505 -35.63 -56.58 6.88
C GLU A 505 -35.90 -56.83 8.37
N MET A 506 -35.38 -55.98 9.26
CA MET A 506 -35.72 -56.04 10.68
C MET A 506 -37.21 -55.81 10.93
N GLU A 507 -37.89 -54.96 10.16
CA GLU A 507 -39.33 -54.76 10.26
C GLU A 507 -40.12 -55.99 9.75
N LYS A 508 -39.65 -56.68 8.70
CA LYS A 508 -40.21 -57.98 8.26
C LYS A 508 -40.02 -59.06 9.32
N ILE A 509 -38.84 -59.13 9.95
CA ILE A 509 -38.54 -60.07 11.04
C ILE A 509 -39.39 -59.75 12.28
N GLN A 510 -39.55 -58.47 12.62
CA GLN A 510 -40.42 -58.02 13.72
C GLN A 510 -41.90 -58.30 13.43
N LYS A 511 -42.34 -58.19 12.16
CA LYS A 511 -43.68 -58.59 11.73
C LYS A 511 -43.87 -60.11 11.73
N ALA A 512 -42.83 -60.90 11.47
CA ALA A 512 -42.85 -62.35 11.64
C ALA A 512 -42.93 -62.75 13.13
N MET A 513 -42.05 -62.20 13.99
CA MET A 513 -42.09 -62.45 15.43
C MET A 513 -43.39 -61.96 16.08
N THR A 514 -43.97 -60.85 15.63
CA THR A 514 -45.28 -60.41 16.14
C THR A 514 -46.43 -61.24 15.56
N ALA A 515 -46.38 -61.73 14.31
CA ALA A 515 -47.35 -62.70 13.81
C ALA A 515 -47.30 -64.04 14.59
N GLU A 516 -46.10 -64.49 14.99
CA GLU A 516 -45.89 -65.67 15.82
C GLU A 516 -46.41 -65.48 17.25
N ASN A 517 -46.18 -64.31 17.86
CA ASN A 517 -46.72 -63.98 19.20
C ASN A 517 -48.24 -63.68 19.20
N VAL A 518 -48.81 -63.19 18.08
CA VAL A 518 -50.26 -62.91 17.93
C VAL A 518 -51.09 -64.20 17.80
N ALA A 519 -50.46 -65.36 17.64
CA ALA A 519 -51.12 -66.66 17.73
C ALA A 519 -51.81 -66.91 19.10
N ILE A 520 -51.50 -66.12 20.14
CA ILE A 520 -52.11 -66.24 21.47
C ILE A 520 -52.68 -64.91 22.01
N GLN A 521 -53.48 -64.19 21.21
CA GLN A 521 -54.78 -63.63 21.66
C GLN A 521 -55.56 -62.94 20.53
N LEU A 522 -56.86 -63.22 20.44
CA LEU A 522 -57.77 -62.67 19.43
C LEU A 522 -58.81 -61.71 20.05
N GLN A 523 -59.31 -60.78 19.22
CA GLN A 523 -60.42 -59.80 19.47
C GLN A 523 -60.02 -58.53 20.26
N LYS A 524 -60.01 -57.33 19.63
CA LYS A 524 -61.22 -56.64 19.14
C LYS A 524 -60.99 -55.66 17.95
N SER A 525 -62.11 -55.29 17.33
CA SER A 525 -62.39 -54.20 16.36
C SER A 525 -61.63 -52.87 16.57
N SER A 526 -61.41 -51.97 15.60
CA SER A 526 -61.97 -51.80 14.22
C SER A 526 -61.04 -50.89 13.37
N THR A 527 -61.00 -50.97 12.04
CA THR A 527 -61.76 -50.16 11.04
C THR A 527 -61.52 -48.63 11.06
N ASP A 528 -61.04 -47.94 10.00
CA ASP A 528 -60.32 -48.38 8.77
C ASP A 528 -59.65 -47.21 7.99
N ILE A 529 -58.73 -47.57 7.08
CA ILE A 529 -58.29 -46.94 5.79
C ILE A 529 -58.39 -45.40 5.58
N LEU A 530 -57.21 -44.73 5.57
CA LEU A 530 -56.56 -43.87 4.51
C LEU A 530 -57.40 -42.94 3.56
N PRO A 531 -56.82 -41.87 2.91
CA PRO A 531 -55.39 -41.67 2.61
C PRO A 531 -54.75 -40.26 2.76
N PHE A 532 -53.43 -40.28 2.61
CA PHE A 532 -52.43 -39.23 2.34
C PHE A 532 -52.82 -38.07 1.41
N SER A 533 -52.35 -36.85 1.72
CA SER A 533 -52.00 -35.86 0.69
C SER A 533 -50.82 -34.97 1.10
N PHE A 534 -50.06 -34.53 0.09
CA PHE A 534 -48.78 -33.82 0.17
C PHE A 534 -48.96 -32.31 0.44
N SER A 535 -47.95 -31.60 0.93
CA SER A 535 -47.92 -30.12 0.90
C SER A 535 -46.50 -29.59 0.74
N LEU A 536 -46.19 -29.22 -0.51
CA LEU A 536 -45.01 -28.47 -0.93
C LEU A 536 -45.22 -26.98 -0.64
N ASN A 537 -44.19 -26.22 -0.27
CA ASN A 537 -44.10 -24.81 -0.66
C ASN A 537 -42.67 -24.23 -0.61
N ARG A 538 -42.45 -23.12 -1.33
CA ARG A 538 -41.12 -22.63 -1.72
C ARG A 538 -41.00 -21.09 -1.66
N ALA A 539 -40.12 -20.62 -0.76
CA ALA A 539 -39.40 -19.34 -0.79
C ALA A 539 -40.16 -17.99 -0.74
N SER A 540 -39.36 -16.94 -0.48
CA SER A 540 -39.56 -15.49 -0.76
C SER A 540 -40.17 -14.57 0.32
N ARG A 541 -39.26 -13.73 0.86
CA ARG A 541 -39.29 -12.25 0.95
C ARG A 541 -40.54 -11.49 1.44
N GLU A 542 -40.24 -10.58 2.37
CA GLU A 542 -40.67 -9.17 2.47
C GLU A 542 -41.91 -8.72 3.28
N ASN A 543 -41.63 -7.76 4.18
CA ASN A 543 -42.35 -6.53 4.51
C ASN A 543 -43.66 -6.55 5.33
N ALA A 544 -43.50 -6.25 6.63
CA ALA A 544 -44.33 -5.31 7.41
C ALA A 544 -43.39 -4.59 8.42
N VAL A 545 -43.09 -3.28 8.38
CA VAL A 545 -43.96 -2.08 8.46
C VAL A 545 -44.48 -1.82 9.88
N ALA A 546 -43.64 -1.19 10.72
CA ALA A 546 -43.97 -0.40 11.93
C ALA A 546 -42.64 0.10 12.55
N ALA A 547 -42.51 1.29 13.15
CA ALA A 547 -43.38 2.47 13.14
C ALA A 547 -42.52 3.74 13.38
N ASP A 548 -42.99 4.89 12.89
CA ASP A 548 -42.49 6.20 13.29
C ASP A 548 -42.94 6.55 14.71
N LYS A 549 -42.02 7.04 15.57
CA LYS A 549 -42.35 7.96 16.68
C LYS A 549 -41.14 8.63 17.35
N SER A 550 -41.07 9.94 17.14
CA SER A 550 -40.97 10.99 18.17
C SER A 550 -39.82 11.01 19.20
N ALA A 551 -39.14 12.17 19.19
CA ALA A 551 -38.79 13.00 20.35
C ALA A 551 -37.83 12.45 21.43
N LYS A 552 -36.68 13.13 21.52
CA LYS A 552 -36.10 13.54 22.80
C LYS A 552 -35.87 15.06 22.77
N ASN A 553 -36.59 15.76 23.63
CA ASN A 553 -36.02 16.93 24.27
C ASN A 553 -35.22 16.41 25.47
N ASP A 554 -34.10 17.06 25.79
CA ASP A 554 -33.72 17.32 27.18
C ASP A 554 -32.67 18.44 27.16
N ASP A 555 -32.97 19.56 27.81
CA ASP A 555 -32.02 20.63 28.04
C ASP A 555 -31.03 20.19 29.13
N ASN A 556 -29.72 20.33 28.90
CA ASN A 556 -28.73 20.33 29.96
C ASN A 556 -27.69 21.43 29.71
N GLU A 557 -27.73 22.44 30.58
CA GLU A 557 -26.94 23.67 30.50
C GLU A 557 -25.53 23.47 31.09
N GLU A 558 -24.76 22.52 30.53
CA GLU A 558 -23.44 22.15 31.08
C GLU A 558 -22.32 23.09 30.62
N LYS A 559 -22.30 24.27 31.25
CA LYS A 559 -21.12 25.06 31.64
C LYS A 559 -19.88 24.92 30.74
N CYS A 560 -19.79 25.78 29.73
CA CYS A 560 -18.57 25.97 28.95
C CYS A 560 -17.43 26.53 29.82
N GLU A 561 -16.47 25.68 30.20
CA GLU A 561 -15.15 26.12 30.66
C GLU A 561 -14.19 26.18 29.47
N GLU A 562 -13.51 27.32 29.31
CA GLU A 562 -12.71 27.63 28.11
C GLU A 562 -11.45 26.76 28.02
N LYS A 563 -11.52 25.66 27.27
CA LYS A 563 -10.35 24.88 26.85
C LYS A 563 -9.35 25.78 26.13
N SER A 564 -8.08 25.65 26.49
CA SER A 564 -7.02 26.51 25.93
C SER A 564 -6.83 26.21 24.43
N LEU A 565 -6.54 27.23 23.63
CA LEU A 565 -6.36 27.06 22.18
C LEU A 565 -5.22 26.08 21.83
N GLU A 566 -4.21 25.94 22.68
CA GLU A 566 -3.11 24.97 22.51
C GLU A 566 -3.62 23.51 22.72
N GLU A 567 -4.66 23.28 23.54
CA GLU A 567 -5.30 21.95 23.71
C GLU A 567 -6.10 21.54 22.47
N VAL A 568 -6.83 22.50 21.88
CA VAL A 568 -7.67 22.31 20.69
C VAL A 568 -6.84 22.14 19.40
N ILE A 569 -5.62 22.67 19.35
CA ILE A 569 -4.75 22.61 18.15
C ILE A 569 -3.86 21.38 18.11
N TYR A 570 -3.45 20.83 19.26
CA TYR A 570 -2.48 19.72 19.33
C TYR A 570 -3.07 18.40 19.84
N GLY A 571 -4.19 18.43 20.57
CA GLY A 571 -4.73 17.26 21.26
C GLY A 571 -3.86 16.79 22.44
N GLU A 572 -4.39 15.87 23.25
CA GLU A 572 -3.56 15.08 24.15
C GLU A 572 -2.97 13.91 23.34
N SER A 573 -1.63 13.81 23.29
CA SER A 573 -0.93 12.82 22.45
C SER A 573 -1.34 11.37 22.81
N GLU A 574 -2.09 10.71 21.92
CA GLU A 574 -2.71 9.40 22.18
C GLU A 574 -1.70 8.27 22.52
N GLU A 575 -0.41 8.42 22.17
CA GLU A 575 0.66 7.45 22.45
C GLU A 575 0.91 7.21 23.95
N LEU A 576 0.62 8.18 24.83
CA LEU A 576 0.87 8.02 26.28
C LEU A 576 -0.27 7.31 27.03
N ILE A 577 -1.51 7.34 26.52
CA ILE A 577 -2.67 6.84 27.26
C ILE A 577 -2.91 5.33 27.00
N ILE A 578 -2.61 4.85 25.79
CA ILE A 578 -2.90 3.47 25.38
C ILE A 578 -1.99 2.46 26.11
N THR A 579 -0.75 2.83 26.41
CA THR A 579 0.29 1.92 26.95
C THR A 579 0.17 1.70 28.47
N ASP A 580 -0.22 2.74 29.23
CA ASP A 580 -0.22 2.71 30.71
C ASP A 580 -1.49 2.11 31.33
N ILE A 581 -2.57 1.95 30.55
CA ILE A 581 -3.84 1.38 31.04
C ILE A 581 -3.85 -0.15 30.99
N TRP A 582 -3.30 -0.77 29.94
CA TRP A 582 -3.31 -2.23 29.77
C TRP A 582 -2.38 -3.00 30.73
N ASN A 583 -1.49 -2.30 31.44
CA ASN A 583 -0.48 -2.89 32.32
C ASN A 583 -0.81 -2.79 33.83
N GLN A 584 -1.99 -2.30 34.19
CA GLN A 584 -2.42 -2.20 35.59
C GLN A 584 -3.31 -3.39 36.00
N PRO A 585 -2.89 -4.23 36.96
CA PRO A 585 -3.83 -5.08 37.68
C PRO A 585 -4.72 -4.20 38.59
N ASP A 586 -5.95 -4.66 38.81
CA ASP A 586 -6.93 -4.09 39.75
C ASP A 586 -7.31 -2.62 39.54
N ASN A 587 -8.04 -2.33 38.45
CA ASN A 587 -9.05 -1.28 38.50
C ASN A 587 -10.31 -1.61 37.69
N SER A 588 -11.49 -1.44 38.29
CA SER A 588 -12.77 -1.83 37.68
C SER A 588 -13.28 -0.73 36.75
N ILE A 589 -12.77 -0.71 35.51
CA ILE A 589 -13.25 0.15 34.42
C ILE A 589 -14.77 0.01 34.30
N THR A 590 -15.53 1.09 34.46
CA THR A 590 -16.99 1.00 34.40
C THR A 590 -17.46 0.93 32.95
N GLN A 591 -18.58 0.26 32.71
CA GLN A 591 -19.21 0.22 31.38
C GLN A 591 -19.49 1.63 30.82
N GLN A 592 -19.71 2.60 31.70
CA GLN A 592 -19.97 4.00 31.36
C GLN A 592 -18.71 4.72 30.84
N ASP A 593 -17.51 4.29 31.26
CA ASP A 593 -16.23 4.78 30.73
C ASP A 593 -15.95 4.24 29.33
N VAL A 594 -16.21 2.94 29.11
CA VAL A 594 -16.09 2.29 27.80
C VAL A 594 -17.06 2.91 26.80
N ILE A 595 -18.32 3.16 27.20
CA ILE A 595 -19.30 3.86 26.37
C ILE A 595 -18.80 5.27 26.02
N ARG A 596 -18.31 6.04 27.00
CA ARG A 596 -17.78 7.41 26.78
C ARG A 596 -16.57 7.42 25.83
N MET A 597 -15.72 6.42 25.88
CA MET A 597 -14.60 6.23 24.95
C MET A 597 -15.11 5.94 23.52
N ILE A 598 -16.05 5.01 23.37
CA ILE A 598 -16.63 4.66 22.06
C ILE A 598 -17.36 5.86 21.44
N THR A 599 -18.11 6.65 22.22
CA THR A 599 -18.78 7.86 21.70
C THR A 599 -17.76 8.86 21.15
N ARG A 600 -16.65 9.12 21.86
CA ARG A 600 -15.59 10.01 21.39
C ARG A 600 -14.88 9.50 20.15
N GLN A 601 -14.64 8.20 20.05
CA GLN A 601 -14.08 7.58 18.83
C GLN A 601 -15.04 7.71 17.64
N LEU A 602 -16.35 7.59 17.87
CA LEU A 602 -17.38 7.78 16.84
C LEU A 602 -17.48 9.26 16.41
N GLU A 603 -17.41 10.20 17.36
CA GLU A 603 -17.35 11.64 17.10
C GLU A 603 -16.11 12.01 16.26
N HIS A 604 -14.92 11.58 16.67
CA HIS A 604 -13.68 11.80 15.90
C HIS A 604 -13.73 11.17 14.50
N ALA A 605 -14.21 9.93 14.37
CA ALA A 605 -14.37 9.28 13.06
C ALA A 605 -15.38 10.03 12.16
N ARG A 606 -16.42 10.63 12.75
CA ARG A 606 -17.40 11.46 12.03
C ARG A 606 -16.82 12.81 11.60
N GLU A 607 -15.96 13.43 12.41
CA GLU A 607 -15.25 14.66 12.06
C GLU A 607 -14.22 14.44 10.95
N LEU A 608 -13.43 13.36 11.03
CA LEU A 608 -12.53 12.94 9.95
C LEU A 608 -13.29 12.62 8.64
N LEU A 609 -14.46 11.98 8.74
CA LEU A 609 -15.31 11.74 7.57
C LEU A 609 -15.83 13.05 6.96
N ASN A 610 -16.27 14.00 7.80
CA ASN A 610 -16.72 15.32 7.36
C ASN A 610 -15.58 16.13 6.71
N GLU A 611 -14.35 16.09 7.23
CA GLU A 611 -13.20 16.71 6.56
C GLU A 611 -12.83 16.00 5.25
N SER A 612 -12.94 14.67 5.18
CA SER A 612 -12.76 13.89 3.95
C SER A 612 -13.81 14.27 2.89
N GLU A 613 -15.08 14.41 3.28
CA GLU A 613 -16.15 14.89 2.39
C GLU A 613 -15.91 16.35 1.95
N ALA A 614 -15.50 17.24 2.86
CA ALA A 614 -15.23 18.66 2.57
C ALA A 614 -13.94 18.89 1.75
N THR A 615 -12.94 18.01 1.83
CA THR A 615 -11.77 18.01 0.95
C THR A 615 -12.11 17.45 -0.43
N ASN A 616 -12.84 16.33 -0.50
CA ASN A 616 -13.34 15.75 -1.75
C ASN A 616 -14.23 16.74 -2.52
N ALA A 617 -15.16 17.42 -1.86
CA ALA A 617 -16.00 18.46 -2.47
C ALA A 617 -15.16 19.59 -3.13
N ARG A 618 -14.10 20.05 -2.45
CA ARG A 618 -13.15 21.04 -3.00
C ARG A 618 -12.36 20.50 -4.19
N LEU A 619 -11.93 19.24 -4.16
CA LEU A 619 -11.24 18.59 -5.28
C LEU A 619 -12.15 18.39 -6.50
N ILE A 620 -13.44 18.10 -6.29
CA ILE A 620 -14.46 18.02 -7.35
C ILE A 620 -14.69 19.42 -7.97
N GLU A 621 -14.77 20.48 -7.16
CA GLU A 621 -14.88 21.85 -7.67
C GLU A 621 -13.63 22.29 -8.46
N GLN A 622 -12.43 22.04 -7.95
CA GLN A 622 -11.18 22.30 -8.67
C GLN A 622 -11.13 21.51 -9.99
N THR A 623 -11.53 20.24 -9.99
CA THR A 623 -11.61 19.40 -11.19
C THR A 623 -12.59 19.97 -12.21
N LYS A 624 -13.71 20.56 -11.77
CA LYS A 624 -14.68 21.23 -12.64
C LYS A 624 -14.08 22.52 -13.24
N LEU A 625 -13.50 23.39 -12.40
CA LEU A 625 -12.87 24.63 -12.84
C LEU A 625 -11.74 24.38 -13.84
N LEU A 626 -10.87 23.38 -13.59
CA LEU A 626 -9.82 22.99 -14.53
C LEU A 626 -10.38 22.48 -15.87
N LYS A 627 -11.47 21.72 -15.87
CA LYS A 627 -12.14 21.27 -17.11
C LYS A 627 -12.78 22.43 -17.88
N ASP A 628 -13.37 23.39 -17.19
CA ASP A 628 -13.96 24.58 -17.82
C ASP A 628 -12.88 25.58 -18.30
N GLU A 629 -11.71 25.61 -17.65
CA GLU A 629 -10.52 26.36 -18.09
C GLU A 629 -9.90 25.73 -19.34
N ILE A 630 -9.72 24.41 -19.38
CA ILE A 630 -9.25 23.68 -20.57
C ILE A 630 -10.19 23.97 -21.75
N ARG A 631 -11.50 23.85 -21.55
CA ARG A 631 -12.52 24.22 -22.56
C ARG A 631 -12.48 25.69 -22.97
N ARG A 632 -11.95 26.60 -22.15
CA ARG A 632 -11.72 28.00 -22.54
C ARG A 632 -10.49 28.12 -23.43
N MET A 633 -9.36 27.57 -22.98
CA MET A 633 -8.10 27.54 -23.72
C MET A 633 -8.21 26.84 -25.08
N GLU A 634 -9.00 25.77 -25.18
CA GLU A 634 -9.32 25.10 -26.46
C GLU A 634 -10.04 26.04 -27.44
N ARG A 635 -11.13 26.70 -27.00
CA ARG A 635 -11.86 27.67 -27.84
C ARG A 635 -11.05 28.92 -28.17
N ASP A 636 -10.17 29.35 -27.27
CA ASP A 636 -9.29 30.49 -27.49
C ASP A 636 -8.19 30.13 -28.52
N ARG A 637 -7.65 28.90 -28.47
CA ARG A 637 -6.75 28.33 -29.49
C ARG A 637 -7.43 28.11 -30.84
N GLU A 638 -8.70 27.69 -30.87
CA GLU A 638 -9.50 27.64 -32.11
C GLU A 638 -9.66 29.03 -32.73
N ARG A 639 -9.94 30.05 -31.92
CA ARG A 639 -9.99 31.46 -32.38
C ARG A 639 -8.62 31.94 -32.86
N GLU A 640 -7.53 31.57 -32.21
CA GLU A 640 -6.16 31.89 -32.65
C GLU A 640 -5.84 31.26 -34.01
N ASN A 641 -6.20 29.99 -34.23
CA ASN A 641 -6.10 29.34 -35.55
C ASN A 641 -6.96 30.07 -36.60
N HIS A 642 -8.17 30.49 -36.25
CA HIS A 642 -9.02 31.29 -37.15
C HIS A 642 -8.43 32.68 -37.42
N LEU A 643 -7.82 33.35 -36.43
CA LEU A 643 -7.15 34.65 -36.59
C LEU A 643 -5.92 34.55 -37.51
N ALA A 644 -5.07 33.54 -37.33
CA ALA A 644 -3.97 33.25 -38.25
C ALA A 644 -4.47 33.02 -39.69
N ASN A 645 -5.63 32.34 -39.84
CA ASN A 645 -6.27 32.21 -41.15
C ASN A 645 -6.84 33.53 -41.68
N THR A 646 -7.29 34.47 -40.82
CA THR A 646 -7.66 35.83 -41.28
C THR A 646 -6.46 36.66 -41.74
N GLU A 647 -5.25 36.43 -41.19
CA GLU A 647 -4.02 37.07 -41.70
C GLU A 647 -3.63 36.52 -43.07
N TYR A 648 -3.68 35.18 -43.26
CA TYR A 648 -3.49 34.57 -44.57
C TYR A 648 -4.53 35.06 -45.60
N LEU A 649 -5.80 35.10 -45.22
CA LEU A 649 -6.89 35.63 -46.05
C LEU A 649 -6.69 37.11 -46.41
N LYS A 650 -6.26 37.94 -45.47
CA LYS A 650 -5.87 39.34 -45.71
C LYS A 650 -4.77 39.43 -46.77
N ASP A 651 -3.72 38.62 -46.68
CA ASP A 651 -2.64 38.61 -47.67
C ASP A 651 -3.10 38.11 -49.06
N VAL A 652 -4.03 37.15 -49.12
CA VAL A 652 -4.68 36.71 -50.37
C VAL A 652 -5.53 37.83 -50.98
N ILE A 653 -6.33 38.55 -50.17
CA ILE A 653 -7.13 39.71 -50.60
C ILE A 653 -6.22 40.85 -51.08
N MET A 654 -5.14 41.15 -50.35
CA MET A 654 -4.18 42.19 -50.73
C MET A 654 -3.46 41.87 -52.04
N LYS A 655 -3.14 40.59 -52.31
CA LYS A 655 -2.62 40.15 -53.62
C LYS A 655 -3.65 40.26 -54.73
N PHE A 656 -4.92 39.91 -54.47
CA PHE A 656 -5.99 40.02 -55.46
C PHE A 656 -6.25 41.48 -55.87
N ILE A 657 -6.23 42.41 -54.90
CA ILE A 657 -6.42 43.86 -55.14
C ILE A 657 -5.19 44.52 -55.77
N ALA A 658 -3.98 44.01 -55.53
CA ALA A 658 -2.74 44.57 -56.08
C ALA A 658 -2.74 44.62 -57.62
N PRO A 659 -1.91 45.51 -58.23
CA PRO A 659 -1.64 45.45 -59.66
C PRO A 659 -1.02 44.10 -60.03
N GLU A 660 -1.63 43.42 -61.00
CA GLU A 660 -1.26 42.08 -61.44
C GLU A 660 0.20 42.06 -61.97
N LYS A 661 1.03 41.15 -61.45
CA LYS A 661 2.46 41.05 -61.81
C LYS A 661 2.75 39.89 -62.75
N VAL A 662 1.93 38.86 -62.71
CA VAL A 662 1.94 37.72 -63.61
C VAL A 662 0.54 37.56 -64.16
N ALA A 663 0.38 37.42 -65.49
CA ALA A 663 -0.93 37.28 -66.09
C ALA A 663 -1.68 36.06 -65.53
N ASP A 664 -2.96 36.24 -65.20
CA ASP A 664 -3.84 35.23 -64.58
C ASP A 664 -3.52 34.91 -63.10
N GLU A 665 -2.66 35.70 -62.44
CA GLU A 665 -2.41 35.59 -60.99
C GLU A 665 -3.71 35.75 -60.19
N ARG A 666 -4.62 36.62 -60.65
CA ARG A 666 -5.93 36.81 -59.99
C ARG A 666 -6.86 35.62 -60.13
N GLY A 667 -6.92 34.96 -61.29
CA GLY A 667 -7.75 33.77 -61.51
C GLY A 667 -7.38 32.64 -60.54
N HIS A 668 -6.07 32.44 -60.31
CA HIS A 668 -5.53 31.44 -59.38
C HIS A 668 -5.86 31.72 -57.90
N LEU A 669 -6.20 32.96 -57.52
CA LEU A 669 -6.58 33.31 -56.14
C LEU A 669 -8.08 33.10 -55.85
N ILE A 670 -8.95 33.05 -56.89
CA ILE A 670 -10.40 32.90 -56.72
C ILE A 670 -10.77 31.61 -55.97
N PRO A 671 -10.21 30.42 -56.27
CA PRO A 671 -10.50 29.20 -55.49
C PRO A 671 -10.10 29.29 -54.01
N VAL A 672 -9.04 30.04 -53.70
CA VAL A 672 -8.57 30.27 -52.33
C VAL A 672 -9.52 31.21 -51.59
N LEU A 673 -9.95 32.30 -52.23
CA LEU A 673 -10.98 33.20 -51.69
C LEU A 673 -12.31 32.45 -51.49
N THR A 674 -12.73 31.63 -52.46
CA THR A 674 -13.96 30.83 -52.41
C THR A 674 -13.97 29.89 -51.21
N THR A 675 -12.87 29.17 -50.97
CA THR A 675 -12.76 28.21 -49.87
C THR A 675 -12.62 28.87 -48.50
N MET A 676 -11.90 29.99 -48.39
CA MET A 676 -11.69 30.70 -47.12
C MET A 676 -12.87 31.58 -46.69
N LEU A 677 -13.57 32.23 -47.64
CA LEU A 677 -14.74 33.07 -47.35
C LEU A 677 -16.08 32.32 -47.46
N LYS A 678 -16.10 31.11 -48.03
CA LYS A 678 -17.31 30.34 -48.38
C LYS A 678 -18.26 31.10 -49.32
N LEU A 679 -17.69 31.69 -50.36
CA LEU A 679 -18.42 32.47 -51.36
C LEU A 679 -19.48 31.62 -52.08
N SER A 680 -20.61 32.25 -52.40
CA SER A 680 -21.63 31.68 -53.28
C SER A 680 -21.18 31.69 -54.74
N ASN A 681 -21.79 30.84 -55.57
CA ASN A 681 -21.45 30.77 -57.01
C ASN A 681 -21.60 32.12 -57.73
N ASP A 682 -22.55 32.96 -57.31
CA ASP A 682 -22.78 34.29 -57.92
C ASP A 682 -21.66 35.27 -57.56
N GLU A 683 -21.15 35.22 -56.32
CA GLU A 683 -19.98 35.99 -55.89
C GLU A 683 -18.68 35.49 -56.56
N VAL A 684 -18.55 34.18 -56.77
CA VAL A 684 -17.42 33.60 -57.53
C VAL A 684 -17.47 34.06 -59.00
N ASN A 685 -18.63 34.06 -59.63
CA ASN A 685 -18.81 34.55 -61.00
C ASN A 685 -18.45 36.05 -61.12
N LEU A 686 -18.82 36.87 -60.13
CA LEU A 686 -18.43 38.28 -60.05
C LEU A 686 -16.91 38.47 -59.95
N LEU A 687 -16.22 37.69 -59.10
CA LEU A 687 -14.76 37.76 -58.99
C LEU A 687 -14.06 37.32 -60.28
N SER A 688 -14.56 36.28 -60.96
CA SER A 688 -14.05 35.84 -62.27
C SER A 688 -14.21 36.94 -63.32
N GLN A 689 -15.37 37.60 -63.39
CA GLN A 689 -15.60 38.70 -64.32
C GLN A 689 -14.67 39.89 -64.06
N VAL A 690 -14.35 40.20 -62.79
CA VAL A 690 -13.38 41.24 -62.42
C VAL A 690 -11.94 40.86 -62.82
N ALA A 691 -11.55 39.59 -62.68
CA ALA A 691 -10.25 39.11 -63.12
C ALA A 691 -10.11 39.17 -64.66
N GLU A 692 -11.13 38.74 -65.41
CA GLU A 692 -11.14 38.79 -66.87
C GLU A 692 -11.13 40.24 -67.42
N ALA A 693 -11.84 41.16 -66.77
CA ALA A 693 -11.93 42.56 -67.21
C ALA A 693 -10.56 43.26 -67.25
N ASP A 694 -9.70 43.05 -66.25
CA ASP A 694 -8.38 43.71 -66.21
C ASP A 694 -7.34 43.08 -67.16
N ILE A 695 -7.56 41.83 -67.61
CA ILE A 695 -6.79 41.25 -68.71
C ILE A 695 -7.11 41.96 -70.03
N ILE A 696 -8.35 42.44 -70.20
CA ILE A 696 -8.78 43.19 -71.39
C ILE A 696 -8.24 44.62 -71.36
N THR A 697 -8.37 45.34 -70.24
CA THR A 697 -7.88 46.74 -70.12
C THR A 697 -6.36 46.83 -70.35
N ASN A 698 -5.58 45.92 -69.77
CA ASN A 698 -4.12 45.86 -69.96
C ASN A 698 -3.70 45.48 -71.40
N LYS A 699 -4.48 44.65 -72.11
CA LYS A 699 -4.24 44.38 -73.53
C LYS A 699 -4.56 45.60 -74.40
N THR A 700 -5.64 46.32 -74.12
CA THR A 700 -6.00 47.53 -74.88
C THR A 700 -4.96 48.63 -74.70
N THR A 701 -4.51 48.92 -73.48
CA THR A 701 -3.46 49.93 -73.25
C THR A 701 -2.15 49.55 -73.93
N ALA A 702 -1.72 48.28 -73.83
CA ALA A 702 -0.51 47.80 -74.51
C ALA A 702 -0.58 47.87 -76.05
N SER A 703 -1.77 47.76 -76.65
CA SER A 703 -1.96 48.00 -78.09
C SER A 703 -1.87 49.47 -78.44
N THR A 704 -2.64 50.33 -77.76
CA THR A 704 -2.69 51.78 -78.06
C THR A 704 -1.30 52.43 -78.04
N TRP A 705 -0.43 52.04 -77.08
CA TRP A 705 0.95 52.55 -77.03
C TRP A 705 1.84 52.01 -78.17
N ARG A 706 1.59 50.78 -78.66
CA ARG A 706 2.27 50.25 -79.86
C ARG A 706 1.83 51.00 -81.11
N ASP A 707 0.53 51.20 -81.28
CA ASP A 707 -0.03 51.82 -82.48
C ASP A 707 0.44 53.29 -82.60
N TYR A 708 0.51 54.02 -81.49
CA TYR A 708 1.10 55.38 -81.44
C TYR A 708 2.59 55.42 -81.84
N ILE A 709 3.38 54.39 -81.50
CA ILE A 709 4.80 54.32 -81.86
C ILE A 709 4.97 54.02 -83.36
N TRP A 710 4.16 53.11 -83.91
CA TRP A 710 4.24 52.76 -85.34
C TRP A 710 3.63 53.81 -86.27
N SER A 711 2.70 54.65 -85.80
CA SER A 711 2.16 55.78 -86.59
C SER A 711 3.09 57.01 -86.68
N ALA A 712 4.26 56.98 -86.01
CA ALA A 712 5.14 58.14 -85.84
C ALA A 712 6.45 58.09 -86.64
N LEU A 713 6.67 57.06 -87.47
CA LEU A 713 7.77 57.01 -88.44
C LEU A 713 7.24 57.23 -89.87
N PRO A 714 7.92 58.06 -90.69
CA PRO A 714 7.60 58.25 -92.11
C PRO A 714 8.19 57.17 -93.03
#